data_AF-A0A940QVH2-F1
#
_entry.id   AF-A0A940QVH2-F1
#
_cell.length_a   1.000
_cell.length_b   1.000
_cell.length_c   1.000
_cell.angle_alpha   90.00
_cell.angle_beta   90.00
_cell.angle_gamma   90.00
#
_symmetry.space_group_name_H-M   'P 1'
#
loop_
_entity.id
_entity.type
_entity.pdbx_description
1 polymer ?
#
loop_
_entity_poly.entity_id
_entity_poly.type
_entity_poly.pdbx_seq_one_letter_code
_entity_poly.pdbx_strand_id
1 'polypeptide(L)'
;MLKKTFFFLILVSSLVCLFSLAQVRAQGINLDAVSSADTGPDLLNSLTFSHTVGADTNRLLIVGVSIQNPDAGDTVASVTYGGTNLTNVGARSRGIFARTEIWSLVAPATGTYDVVVTLSGTNTASFAAGGISFTGVNQTSPLGSFFSAAGRGTTPSVNVRNVNEGEVVIDTVARNSVNPITAGSGQTPQWNRATSRGGTADVIGASSTEPGPDGGGRVTMDWASTGNDRWAIGAVAIKPANPTAVKLVSFGATKHDAGTLLTWKTGFEVNNLGFHVYREENGELLRLTPDVIAGSALLAGSGTSLGAGRSYHWWDLSSLSSQPSGLGAVRYWLEDIDLNGKRTWHGPVMLSVTGKPLPKTVKPEFLSELGVRLDEQYDQYWRVHDLKEKLKRNPLLMKGKGALGSRITPAYAKPASAGNSLKAGTSVGTQSSLVSQSLPSSQSSSLVATMQQLLAGRPSVKLTIKEQGWYRVTQPELVAAGLNPGVNPRYLQLYVDGAEQPILVRGEGDGRFDPQDAIEFYGVGLDTLSTDARVYWLVEGTKPGKRIKVYEGKGAPLGISSFPFAVEKRDRTIYFAALKNGESSNFFGSIVAGGPVNQLLNLPHPDAASSGQASLEVALQGVTRAPHRVKVFLNEVEVGEVVFEGQSLGIGQWAVPQSLLLEGENLVTLVPEGGALDVSLVDVIRLTYWHTYGADDDLLRFTVDRPGQLLIEGFSDSRIRVVDITDPPKIQEIMGKVNTGGSGFTLSLTVNGSGSHALYAFTEGRIKSPA
;
A
#
# COMPACT_ATOMS: atom_id res chain seq x y z
N MET A 1 44.29 -4.74 50.36
CA MET A 1 44.46 -5.20 48.97
C MET A 1 43.83 -4.18 48.02
N LEU A 2 44.49 -3.04 47.87
CA LEU A 2 44.18 -1.98 46.92
C LEU A 2 45.36 -1.99 45.94
N LYS A 3 45.09 -2.26 44.64
CA LYS A 3 45.97 -2.01 43.45
C LYS A 3 45.70 -2.93 42.24
N LYS A 4 44.52 -3.56 42.10
CA LYS A 4 44.16 -4.30 40.87
C LYS A 4 42.90 -3.83 40.13
N THR A 5 42.21 -2.80 40.61
CA THR A 5 40.94 -2.35 40.00
C THR A 5 41.05 -1.03 39.23
N PHE A 6 42.24 -0.45 39.10
CA PHE A 6 42.45 0.83 38.40
C PHE A 6 42.92 0.69 36.95
N PHE A 7 43.18 -0.54 36.48
CA PHE A 7 43.55 -0.82 35.08
C PHE A 7 42.38 -1.30 34.21
N PHE A 8 41.17 -1.42 34.78
CA PHE A 8 39.96 -1.80 34.03
C PHE A 8 39.05 -0.59 33.71
N LEU A 9 39.38 0.60 34.23
CA LEU A 9 38.54 1.81 34.08
C LEU A 9 38.99 2.78 32.97
N ILE A 10 40.08 2.47 32.25
CA ILE A 10 40.53 3.27 31.08
C ILE A 10 40.34 2.50 29.76
N LEU A 11 40.03 1.19 29.79
CA LEU A 11 39.71 0.43 28.57
C LEU A 11 38.21 0.40 28.21
N VAL A 12 37.32 0.94 29.05
CA VAL A 12 35.86 0.96 28.80
C VAL A 12 35.36 2.34 28.34
N SER A 13 36.21 3.38 28.39
CA SER A 13 35.89 4.73 27.90
C SER A 13 36.24 4.97 26.41
N SER A 14 36.88 4.00 25.74
CA SER A 14 37.20 4.07 24.31
C SER A 14 36.42 3.06 23.46
N LEU A 15 35.43 2.38 24.05
CA LEU A 15 34.52 1.47 23.33
C LEU A 15 33.06 1.97 23.28
N VAL A 16 32.84 3.25 23.59
CA VAL A 16 31.52 3.91 23.58
C VAL A 16 31.41 4.95 22.45
N CYS A 17 32.31 4.91 21.46
CA CYS A 17 32.23 5.80 20.28
C CYS A 17 32.30 5.05 18.93
N LEU A 18 32.04 3.74 18.89
CA LEU A 18 31.90 2.97 17.65
C LEU A 18 30.96 1.78 17.89
N PHE A 19 29.68 2.04 17.99
CA PHE A 19 28.66 1.08 17.55
C PHE A 19 27.57 1.90 16.85
N SER A 20 27.67 1.84 15.53
CA SER A 20 26.83 2.48 14.53
C SER A 20 25.35 2.18 14.72
N LEU A 21 24.52 3.16 14.35
CA LEU A 21 23.11 2.96 13.99
C LEU A 21 22.96 1.69 13.14
N ALA A 22 22.19 0.72 13.61
CA ALA A 22 21.67 -0.32 12.75
C ALA A 22 20.28 0.12 12.28
N GLN A 23 20.23 0.82 11.14
CA GLN A 23 19.01 1.02 10.35
C GLN A 23 18.44 -0.36 9.98
N VAL A 24 17.12 -0.55 10.12
CA VAL A 24 16.42 -1.71 9.53
C VAL A 24 16.24 -1.40 8.04
N ARG A 25 17.14 -1.92 7.20
CA ARG A 25 17.00 -1.87 5.74
C ARG A 25 15.96 -2.92 5.29
N ALA A 26 15.25 -2.65 4.18
CA ALA A 26 14.60 -3.70 3.37
C ALA A 26 15.59 -4.85 3.12
N GLN A 27 15.15 -6.07 2.77
CA GLN A 27 16.11 -7.09 2.33
C GLN A 27 16.95 -6.50 1.19
N GLY A 28 18.18 -6.11 1.53
CA GLY A 28 19.10 -5.50 0.61
C GLY A 28 19.47 -6.54 -0.42
N ILE A 29 19.66 -6.10 -1.65
CA ILE A 29 20.34 -6.89 -2.67
C ILE A 29 21.69 -7.32 -2.07
N ASN A 30 21.93 -8.62 -1.98
CA ASN A 30 23.20 -9.14 -1.49
C ASN A 30 24.04 -9.59 -2.66
N LEU A 31 25.34 -9.29 -2.59
CA LEU A 31 26.31 -9.87 -3.50
C LEU A 31 26.55 -11.33 -3.09
N ASP A 32 26.45 -12.23 -4.06
CA ASP A 32 26.63 -13.67 -3.88
C ASP A 32 28.06 -14.09 -4.26
N ALA A 33 28.47 -13.86 -5.51
CA ALA A 33 29.82 -14.19 -5.97
C ALA A 33 30.34 -13.21 -7.02
N VAL A 34 31.67 -13.14 -7.13
CA VAL A 34 32.38 -12.42 -8.21
C VAL A 34 33.40 -13.35 -8.85
N SER A 35 33.44 -13.37 -10.18
CA SER A 35 34.53 -13.95 -10.96
C SER A 35 34.89 -13.04 -12.13
N SER A 36 36.12 -13.13 -12.62
CA SER A 36 36.57 -12.35 -13.77
C SER A 36 37.75 -13.00 -14.47
N ALA A 37 37.88 -12.72 -15.75
CA ALA A 37 38.99 -13.13 -16.59
C ALA A 37 39.27 -12.06 -17.65
N ASP A 38 40.39 -12.22 -18.33
CA ASP A 38 40.80 -11.40 -19.46
C ASP A 38 41.52 -12.28 -20.48
N THR A 39 41.64 -11.80 -21.71
CA THR A 39 42.30 -12.54 -22.80
C THR A 39 43.82 -12.58 -22.67
N GLY A 40 44.41 -11.93 -21.65
CA GLY A 40 45.85 -11.74 -21.56
C GLY A 40 46.41 -11.04 -22.82
N PRO A 41 47.63 -11.41 -23.26
CA PRO A 41 48.24 -10.79 -24.43
C PRO A 41 47.64 -11.23 -25.77
N ASP A 42 46.78 -12.24 -25.76
CA ASP A 42 46.21 -12.82 -26.96
C ASP A 42 44.98 -12.04 -27.46
N LEU A 43 44.76 -12.08 -28.77
CA LEU A 43 43.52 -11.61 -29.40
C LEU A 43 42.60 -12.80 -29.58
N LEU A 44 41.52 -12.84 -28.80
CA LEU A 44 40.57 -13.94 -28.81
C LEU A 44 39.21 -13.44 -29.28
N ASN A 45 38.44 -14.33 -29.91
CA ASN A 45 37.03 -14.06 -30.24
C ASN A 45 36.08 -14.55 -29.12
N SER A 46 36.62 -15.26 -28.13
CA SER A 46 35.85 -15.83 -27.02
C SER A 46 36.65 -15.80 -25.73
N LEU A 47 35.99 -15.56 -24.61
CA LEU A 47 36.54 -15.61 -23.27
C LEU A 47 35.63 -16.48 -22.40
N THR A 48 36.21 -17.48 -21.76
CA THR A 48 35.50 -18.42 -20.89
C THR A 48 36.10 -18.40 -19.50
N PHE A 49 35.25 -18.31 -18.48
CA PHE A 49 35.65 -18.42 -17.09
C PHE A 49 34.52 -19.05 -16.27
N SER A 50 34.88 -19.80 -15.23
CA SER A 50 33.88 -20.39 -14.34
C SER A 50 33.31 -19.35 -13.36
N HIS A 51 32.01 -19.42 -13.12
CA HIS A 51 31.30 -18.63 -12.13
C HIS A 51 30.38 -19.53 -11.30
N THR A 52 30.29 -19.27 -9.99
CA THR A 52 29.47 -20.06 -9.08
C THR A 52 28.31 -19.20 -8.60
N VAL A 53 27.09 -19.62 -8.90
CA VAL A 53 25.88 -19.00 -8.37
C VAL A 53 25.40 -19.79 -7.15
N GLY A 54 25.28 -19.11 -6.00
CA GLY A 54 24.80 -19.66 -4.75
C GLY A 54 23.36 -20.14 -4.79
N ALA A 55 22.97 -20.92 -3.78
CA ALA A 55 21.65 -21.57 -3.73
C ALA A 55 20.50 -20.66 -3.25
N ASP A 56 20.80 -19.42 -2.89
CA ASP A 56 19.84 -18.46 -2.37
C ASP A 56 18.80 -18.04 -3.43
N THR A 57 17.71 -17.42 -2.99
CA THR A 57 16.56 -17.07 -3.85
C THR A 57 16.69 -15.71 -4.50
N ASN A 58 15.85 -15.44 -5.51
CA ASN A 58 15.75 -14.14 -6.17
C ASN A 58 17.09 -13.71 -6.79
N ARG A 59 17.63 -14.58 -7.65
CA ARG A 59 18.98 -14.45 -8.17
C ARG A 59 19.04 -13.60 -9.43
N LEU A 60 20.15 -12.91 -9.60
CA LEU A 60 20.50 -12.20 -10.83
C LEU A 60 21.98 -12.40 -11.09
N LEU A 61 22.37 -12.75 -12.31
CA LEU A 61 23.76 -12.71 -12.76
C LEU A 61 23.92 -11.51 -13.69
N ILE A 62 24.88 -10.63 -13.40
CA ILE A 62 25.34 -9.56 -14.27
C ILE A 62 26.72 -9.92 -14.82
N VAL A 63 26.90 -9.80 -16.13
CA VAL A 63 28.21 -9.92 -16.79
C VAL A 63 28.56 -8.60 -17.46
N GLY A 64 29.64 -7.98 -16.98
CA GLY A 64 30.24 -6.80 -17.59
C GLY A 64 31.37 -7.20 -18.53
N VAL A 65 31.38 -6.65 -19.75
CA VAL A 65 32.41 -6.91 -20.77
C VAL A 65 33.06 -5.60 -21.19
N SER A 66 34.39 -5.54 -21.09
CA SER A 66 35.22 -4.40 -21.45
C SER A 66 36.14 -4.75 -22.59
N ILE A 67 35.95 -4.11 -23.74
CA ILE A 67 36.61 -4.45 -25.00
C ILE A 67 37.45 -3.28 -25.46
N GLN A 68 38.68 -3.56 -25.85
CA GLN A 68 39.43 -2.70 -26.76
C GLN A 68 39.32 -3.24 -28.17
N ASN A 69 38.90 -2.37 -29.09
CA ASN A 69 38.33 -2.75 -30.37
C ASN A 69 39.17 -2.20 -31.53
N PRO A 70 40.40 -2.70 -31.76
CA PRO A 70 41.34 -2.09 -32.70
C PRO A 70 40.88 -2.10 -34.17
N ASP A 71 40.07 -3.07 -34.61
CA ASP A 71 39.78 -3.32 -36.04
C ASP A 71 38.32 -3.07 -36.48
N ALA A 72 37.66 -2.07 -35.87
CA ALA A 72 36.33 -1.56 -36.26
C ALA A 72 35.13 -2.45 -35.90
N GLY A 73 34.64 -2.27 -34.66
CA GLY A 73 33.22 -2.44 -34.36
C GLY A 73 32.82 -3.75 -33.69
N ASP A 74 33.78 -4.58 -33.27
CA ASP A 74 33.53 -5.77 -32.45
C ASP A 74 32.57 -5.45 -31.28
N THR A 75 31.46 -6.18 -31.25
CA THR A 75 30.45 -6.17 -30.21
C THR A 75 30.40 -7.53 -29.57
N VAL A 76 29.75 -7.65 -28.41
CA VAL A 76 29.43 -8.97 -27.88
C VAL A 76 28.29 -9.57 -28.69
N ALA A 77 28.53 -10.73 -29.30
CA ALA A 77 27.51 -11.47 -30.04
C ALA A 77 26.61 -12.27 -29.09
N SER A 78 27.22 -12.90 -28.07
CA SER A 78 26.49 -13.64 -27.05
C SER A 78 27.27 -13.70 -25.74
N VAL A 79 26.52 -13.75 -24.64
CA VAL A 79 27.04 -14.19 -23.34
C VAL A 79 26.15 -15.34 -22.87
N THR A 80 26.77 -16.44 -22.43
CA THR A 80 26.06 -17.58 -21.86
C THR A 80 26.55 -17.93 -20.47
N TYR A 81 25.71 -18.57 -19.67
CA TYR A 81 26.06 -19.19 -18.40
C TYR A 81 25.51 -20.62 -18.36
N GLY A 82 26.40 -21.63 -18.31
CA GLY A 82 26.00 -23.03 -18.42
C GLY A 82 25.22 -23.34 -19.71
N GLY A 83 25.52 -22.62 -20.79
CA GLY A 83 24.81 -22.69 -22.07
C GLY A 83 23.51 -21.89 -22.18
N THR A 84 23.04 -21.25 -21.09
CA THR A 84 21.85 -20.38 -21.12
C THR A 84 22.25 -18.96 -21.54
N ASN A 85 21.57 -18.39 -22.54
CA ASN A 85 21.83 -17.03 -23.02
C ASN A 85 21.47 -15.96 -21.97
N LEU A 86 22.32 -14.95 -21.83
CA LEU A 86 22.03 -13.70 -21.12
C LEU A 86 21.37 -12.69 -22.08
N THR A 87 20.68 -11.71 -21.51
CA THR A 87 20.07 -10.58 -22.22
C THR A 87 20.97 -9.35 -22.14
N ASN A 88 21.15 -8.63 -23.26
CA ASN A 88 21.90 -7.37 -23.27
C ASN A 88 21.12 -6.28 -22.51
N VAL A 89 21.76 -5.66 -21.52
CA VAL A 89 21.19 -4.54 -20.74
C VAL A 89 21.53 -3.21 -21.41
N GLY A 90 22.74 -3.08 -21.94
CA GLY A 90 23.16 -1.90 -22.69
C GLY A 90 24.64 -1.91 -23.02
N ALA A 91 25.02 -1.03 -23.94
CA ALA A 91 26.38 -0.91 -24.43
C ALA A 91 26.78 0.56 -24.61
N ARG A 92 28.07 0.84 -24.47
CA ARG A 92 28.65 2.15 -24.78
C ARG A 92 30.03 2.01 -25.38
N SER A 93 30.28 2.74 -26.47
CA SER A 93 31.58 2.80 -27.13
C SER A 93 32.18 4.20 -27.12
N ARG A 94 33.52 4.23 -27.14
CA ARG A 94 34.35 5.41 -27.40
C ARG A 94 35.17 5.15 -28.67
N GLY A 95 34.47 5.12 -29.80
CA GLY A 95 35.06 4.71 -31.08
C GLY A 95 35.65 3.29 -30.98
N ILE A 96 36.83 3.11 -31.57
CA ILE A 96 37.58 1.85 -31.58
C ILE A 96 38.41 1.60 -30.29
N PHE A 97 38.40 2.54 -29.35
CA PHE A 97 39.39 2.55 -28.27
C PHE A 97 38.92 1.86 -26.99
N ALA A 98 37.63 1.95 -26.68
CA ALA A 98 37.04 1.34 -25.50
C ALA A 98 35.56 1.11 -25.74
N ARG A 99 35.07 -0.07 -25.37
CA ARG A 99 33.65 -0.41 -25.37
C ARG A 99 33.33 -1.17 -24.09
N THR A 100 32.20 -0.85 -23.48
CA THR A 100 31.64 -1.58 -22.35
C THR A 100 30.25 -2.09 -22.71
N GLU A 101 29.92 -3.29 -22.25
CA GLU A 101 28.58 -3.87 -22.32
C GLU A 101 28.21 -4.52 -20.99
N ILE A 102 26.94 -4.42 -20.63
CA ILE A 102 26.36 -5.11 -19.47
C ILE A 102 25.31 -6.11 -19.97
N TRP A 103 25.38 -7.34 -19.49
CA TRP A 103 24.47 -8.44 -19.80
C TRP A 103 23.89 -9.02 -18.52
N SER A 104 22.65 -9.55 -18.56
CA SER A 104 21.99 -10.10 -17.38
C SER A 104 21.29 -11.43 -17.62
N LEU A 105 21.25 -12.28 -16.60
CA LEU A 105 20.40 -13.47 -16.54
C LEU A 105 19.64 -13.45 -15.22
N VAL A 106 18.31 -13.44 -15.29
CA VAL A 106 17.41 -13.54 -14.13
C VAL A 106 17.25 -15.01 -13.75
N ALA A 107 17.19 -15.30 -12.46
CA ALA A 107 17.07 -16.65 -11.91
C ALA A 107 18.11 -17.66 -12.47
N PRO A 108 19.42 -17.31 -12.56
CA PRO A 108 20.44 -18.23 -13.07
C PRO A 108 20.46 -19.55 -12.29
N ALA A 109 20.83 -20.64 -12.97
CA ALA A 109 20.95 -21.95 -12.33
C ALA A 109 22.02 -21.93 -11.21
N THR A 110 21.72 -22.56 -10.08
CA THR A 110 22.65 -22.66 -8.94
C THR A 110 23.74 -23.68 -9.22
N GLY A 111 24.95 -23.44 -8.75
CA GLY A 111 26.13 -24.29 -8.98
C GLY A 111 27.21 -23.56 -9.78
N THR A 112 28.26 -24.29 -10.13
CA THR A 112 29.39 -23.75 -10.91
C THR A 112 29.20 -24.09 -12.38
N TYR A 113 29.15 -23.07 -13.23
CA TYR A 113 29.09 -23.23 -14.68
C TYR A 113 30.00 -22.21 -15.36
N ASP A 114 30.32 -22.48 -16.62
CA ASP A 114 31.11 -21.55 -17.42
C ASP A 114 30.26 -20.37 -17.89
N VAL A 115 30.81 -19.16 -17.72
CA VAL A 115 30.42 -17.98 -18.45
C VAL A 115 31.22 -17.95 -19.74
N VAL A 116 30.55 -17.90 -20.90
CA VAL A 116 31.20 -17.80 -22.22
C VAL A 116 30.77 -16.51 -22.88
N VAL A 117 31.71 -15.60 -23.09
CA VAL A 117 31.53 -14.36 -23.84
C VAL A 117 32.09 -14.57 -25.24
N THR A 118 31.28 -14.34 -26.28
CA THR A 118 31.69 -14.47 -27.68
C THR A 118 31.49 -13.14 -28.40
N LEU A 119 32.52 -12.67 -29.11
CA LEU A 119 32.49 -11.45 -29.90
C LEU A 119 31.95 -11.70 -31.31
N SER A 120 31.43 -10.65 -31.96
CA SER A 120 30.89 -10.72 -33.32
C SER A 120 31.97 -10.80 -34.41
N GLY A 121 33.18 -10.33 -34.13
CA GLY A 121 34.34 -10.44 -35.02
C GLY A 121 35.06 -11.77 -34.90
N THR A 122 35.75 -12.16 -35.97
CA THR A 122 36.38 -13.49 -36.08
C THR A 122 37.80 -13.58 -35.53
N ASN A 123 38.51 -12.50 -35.13
CA ASN A 123 39.93 -12.58 -34.68
C ASN A 123 40.59 -11.38 -33.93
N THR A 124 39.91 -10.44 -33.25
CA THR A 124 40.45 -9.05 -33.25
C THR A 124 40.37 -8.18 -31.99
N ALA A 125 40.13 -8.68 -30.77
CA ALA A 125 40.08 -7.79 -29.60
C ALA A 125 40.75 -8.34 -28.34
N SER A 126 41.40 -7.42 -27.60
CA SER A 126 41.77 -7.63 -26.20
C SER A 126 40.59 -7.23 -25.34
N PHE A 127 40.09 -8.14 -24.51
CA PHE A 127 38.94 -7.85 -23.65
C PHE A 127 39.02 -8.52 -22.28
N ALA A 128 38.38 -7.87 -21.32
CA ALA A 128 38.20 -8.36 -19.96
C ALA A 128 36.71 -8.47 -19.66
N ALA A 129 36.33 -9.48 -18.87
CA ALA A 129 34.96 -9.64 -18.43
C ALA A 129 34.89 -10.10 -16.98
N GLY A 130 33.80 -9.76 -16.31
CA GLY A 130 33.52 -10.27 -14.97
C GLY A 130 32.03 -10.55 -14.77
N GLY A 131 31.76 -11.65 -14.07
CA GLY A 131 30.43 -12.06 -13.63
C GLY A 131 30.23 -11.73 -12.15
N ILE A 132 29.11 -11.11 -11.83
CA ILE A 132 28.70 -10.80 -10.46
C ILE A 132 27.28 -11.33 -10.27
N SER A 133 27.11 -12.27 -9.33
CA SER A 133 25.79 -12.77 -8.95
C SER A 133 25.27 -12.04 -7.71
N PHE A 134 23.97 -11.86 -7.69
CA PHE A 134 23.23 -11.23 -6.59
C PHE A 134 22.05 -12.10 -6.17
N THR A 135 21.62 -11.93 -4.92
CA THR A 135 20.40 -12.53 -4.37
C THR A 135 19.50 -11.42 -3.82
N GLY A 136 18.21 -11.73 -3.60
CA GLY A 136 17.24 -10.72 -3.16
C GLY A 136 16.87 -9.69 -4.23
N VAL A 137 16.93 -10.05 -5.52
CA VAL A 137 16.65 -9.17 -6.68
C VAL A 137 15.23 -9.40 -7.24
N ASN A 138 14.56 -8.35 -7.70
CA ASN A 138 13.25 -8.45 -8.35
C ASN A 138 13.30 -9.36 -9.59
N GLN A 139 12.48 -10.41 -9.62
CA GLN A 139 12.53 -11.42 -10.69
C GLN A 139 11.66 -11.08 -11.91
N THR A 140 10.86 -10.01 -11.87
CA THR A 140 10.02 -9.57 -12.99
C THR A 140 10.52 -8.29 -13.65
N SER A 141 11.02 -7.35 -12.85
CA SER A 141 11.68 -6.12 -13.29
C SER A 141 12.98 -5.91 -12.49
N PRO A 142 14.05 -6.68 -12.79
CA PRO A 142 15.29 -6.69 -12.00
C PRO A 142 16.12 -5.42 -12.09
N LEU A 143 15.94 -4.62 -13.15
CA LEU A 143 16.86 -3.56 -13.53
C LEU A 143 16.12 -2.24 -13.80
N GLY A 144 16.80 -1.13 -13.50
CA GLY A 144 16.43 0.23 -13.91
C GLY A 144 16.87 0.56 -15.34
N SER A 145 16.86 1.85 -15.67
CA SER A 145 17.37 2.33 -16.97
C SER A 145 18.89 2.18 -17.04
N PHE A 146 19.41 1.83 -18.22
CA PHE A 146 20.85 1.83 -18.49
C PHE A 146 21.35 3.26 -18.74
N PHE A 147 22.33 3.71 -17.96
CA PHE A 147 23.01 4.98 -18.14
C PHE A 147 24.44 4.73 -18.62
N SER A 148 24.96 5.61 -19.47
CA SER A 148 26.33 5.46 -19.96
C SER A 148 26.99 6.78 -20.31
N ALA A 149 28.32 6.76 -20.30
CA ALA A 149 29.16 7.89 -20.70
C ALA A 149 30.44 7.40 -21.39
N ALA A 150 31.08 8.28 -22.16
CA ALA A 150 32.34 7.97 -22.81
C ALA A 150 33.20 9.22 -22.94
N GLY A 151 34.50 9.10 -22.70
CA GLY A 151 35.39 10.25 -22.52
C GLY A 151 36.84 10.00 -22.93
N ARG A 152 37.66 11.02 -22.72
CA ARG A 152 39.12 10.93 -22.70
C ARG A 152 39.60 11.72 -21.49
N GLY A 153 40.48 11.15 -20.67
CA GLY A 153 40.96 11.78 -19.45
C GLY A 153 41.01 10.81 -18.29
N THR A 154 41.29 11.32 -17.09
CA THR A 154 41.62 10.56 -15.87
C THR A 154 40.42 10.11 -15.04
N THR A 155 39.20 10.52 -15.42
CA THR A 155 38.01 10.27 -14.59
C THR A 155 36.83 9.75 -15.42
N PRO A 156 36.78 8.44 -15.72
CA PRO A 156 35.55 7.80 -16.19
C PRO A 156 34.43 7.99 -15.16
N SER A 157 33.28 8.50 -15.59
CA SER A 157 32.16 8.74 -14.69
C SER A 157 30.81 8.71 -15.41
N VAL A 158 29.77 8.24 -14.74
CA VAL A 158 28.37 8.29 -15.18
C VAL A 158 27.43 8.54 -14.01
N ASN A 159 26.40 9.35 -14.26
CA ASN A 159 25.31 9.61 -13.31
C ASN A 159 24.14 8.66 -13.59
N VAL A 160 23.79 7.85 -12.60
CA VAL A 160 22.56 7.04 -12.60
C VAL A 160 21.49 7.82 -11.85
N ARG A 161 20.35 8.06 -12.50
CA ARG A 161 19.25 8.89 -11.96
C ARG A 161 18.08 8.01 -11.56
N ASN A 162 17.23 8.53 -10.67
CA ASN A 162 16.02 7.87 -10.19
C ASN A 162 16.32 6.52 -9.52
N VAL A 163 17.40 6.47 -8.73
CA VAL A 163 17.78 5.31 -7.93
C VAL A 163 17.00 5.36 -6.63
N ASN A 164 16.23 4.32 -6.32
CA ASN A 164 15.46 4.27 -5.07
C ASN A 164 16.32 3.76 -3.91
N GLU A 165 15.92 4.07 -2.68
CA GLU A 165 16.53 3.48 -1.49
C GLU A 165 16.41 1.93 -1.56
N GLY A 166 17.49 1.23 -1.20
CA GLY A 166 17.56 -0.23 -1.24
C GLY A 166 17.90 -0.83 -2.62
N GLU A 167 17.96 -0.03 -3.68
CA GLU A 167 18.57 -0.44 -4.95
C GLU A 167 20.10 -0.46 -4.84
N VAL A 168 20.77 -1.22 -5.71
CA VAL A 168 22.23 -1.24 -5.83
C VAL A 168 22.61 -0.90 -7.26
N VAL A 169 23.38 0.15 -7.45
CA VAL A 169 23.92 0.51 -8.78
C VAL A 169 25.15 -0.32 -9.04
N ILE A 170 25.22 -0.94 -10.22
CA ILE A 170 26.39 -1.65 -10.73
C ILE A 170 26.89 -0.94 -11.99
N ASP A 171 28.21 -0.80 -12.12
CA ASP A 171 28.83 -0.27 -13.33
C ASP A 171 29.79 -1.26 -13.98
N THR A 172 30.14 -0.99 -15.24
CA THR A 172 31.26 -1.62 -15.93
C THR A 172 31.96 -0.58 -16.78
N VAL A 173 33.26 -0.43 -16.56
CA VAL A 173 34.12 0.55 -17.25
C VAL A 173 35.19 -0.15 -18.07
N ALA A 174 35.39 0.33 -19.28
CA ALA A 174 36.49 -0.03 -20.16
C ALA A 174 37.39 1.19 -20.38
N ARG A 175 38.70 0.99 -20.23
CA ARG A 175 39.73 2.01 -20.49
C ARG A 175 40.81 1.45 -21.39
N ASN A 176 41.26 2.26 -22.35
CA ASN A 176 42.40 1.95 -23.22
C ASN A 176 43.72 2.17 -22.48
N SER A 177 44.03 1.28 -21.55
CA SER A 177 45.16 1.38 -20.64
C SER A 177 45.42 0.01 -19.99
N VAL A 178 46.62 -0.18 -19.45
CA VAL A 178 46.95 -1.31 -18.55
C VAL A 178 47.00 -0.88 -17.08
N ASN A 179 46.93 0.42 -16.81
CA ASN A 179 47.10 0.94 -15.46
C ASN A 179 45.83 0.68 -14.63
N PRO A 180 45.96 0.07 -13.43
CA PRO A 180 44.85 -0.09 -12.50
C PRO A 180 44.09 1.21 -12.27
N ILE A 181 42.77 1.09 -12.22
CA ILE A 181 41.85 2.19 -11.90
C ILE A 181 41.22 1.97 -10.53
N THR A 182 40.90 3.05 -9.82
CA THR A 182 40.36 3.01 -8.46
C THR A 182 38.93 3.52 -8.46
N ALA A 183 38.01 2.80 -7.83
CA ALA A 183 36.61 3.23 -7.74
C ALA A 183 36.48 4.50 -6.88
N GLY A 184 35.48 5.34 -7.19
CA GLY A 184 35.16 6.56 -6.45
C GLY A 184 34.70 6.31 -5.01
N SER A 185 34.55 7.39 -4.25
CA SER A 185 34.10 7.31 -2.86
C SER A 185 32.64 6.86 -2.78
N GLY A 186 32.35 5.79 -2.03
CA GLY A 186 31.00 5.21 -1.92
C GLY A 186 30.84 3.90 -2.71
N GLN A 187 31.70 3.68 -3.70
CA GLN A 187 31.69 2.48 -4.52
C GLN A 187 32.53 1.35 -3.88
N THR A 188 32.04 0.11 -4.03
CA THR A 188 32.76 -1.11 -3.68
C THR A 188 33.29 -1.77 -4.97
N PRO A 189 34.61 -1.85 -5.19
CA PRO A 189 35.16 -2.48 -6.39
C PRO A 189 34.92 -4.01 -6.36
N GLN A 190 34.48 -4.57 -7.48
CA GLN A 190 34.16 -6.00 -7.61
C GLN A 190 35.23 -6.76 -8.39
N TRP A 191 35.66 -6.24 -9.54
CA TRP A 191 36.77 -6.79 -10.30
C TRP A 191 37.49 -5.70 -11.09
N ASN A 192 38.75 -5.97 -11.41
CA ASN A 192 39.64 -5.05 -12.11
C ASN A 192 40.72 -5.87 -12.84
N ARG A 193 40.69 -5.88 -14.17
CA ARG A 193 41.49 -6.78 -15.02
C ARG A 193 42.08 -6.03 -16.20
N ALA A 194 43.36 -6.24 -16.46
CA ALA A 194 44.09 -5.62 -17.56
C ALA A 194 44.73 -6.71 -18.44
N THR A 195 44.48 -6.66 -19.74
CA THR A 195 44.95 -7.67 -20.72
C THR A 195 46.48 -7.72 -20.85
N SER A 196 47.18 -6.61 -20.61
CA SER A 196 48.65 -6.55 -20.58
C SER A 196 49.35 -7.12 -21.85
N ARG A 197 48.75 -6.94 -23.03
CA ARG A 197 49.28 -7.31 -24.35
C ARG A 197 50.55 -6.57 -24.73
N GLY A 198 50.67 -5.31 -24.31
CA GLY A 198 51.73 -4.42 -24.73
C GLY A 198 51.36 -3.65 -26.01
N GLY A 199 51.70 -2.36 -26.04
CA GLY A 199 51.36 -1.44 -27.12
C GLY A 199 50.05 -0.66 -26.88
N THR A 200 49.49 -0.05 -27.92
CA THR A 200 48.28 0.80 -27.82
C THR A 200 46.97 0.03 -27.90
N ALA A 201 47.00 -1.28 -27.66
CA ALA A 201 45.88 -2.22 -27.88
C ALA A 201 45.28 -2.80 -26.57
N ASP A 202 45.66 -2.24 -25.41
CA ASP A 202 45.36 -2.80 -24.10
C ASP A 202 44.12 -2.24 -23.41
N VAL A 203 43.23 -3.12 -22.96
CA VAL A 203 42.09 -2.72 -22.14
C VAL A 203 42.32 -3.03 -20.67
N ILE A 204 41.89 -2.11 -19.83
CA ILE A 204 41.54 -2.38 -18.45
C ILE A 204 40.04 -2.30 -18.30
N GLY A 205 39.46 -3.40 -17.83
CA GLY A 205 38.06 -3.51 -17.47
C GLY A 205 37.92 -3.52 -15.96
N ALA A 206 36.91 -2.82 -15.43
CA ALA A 206 36.55 -2.93 -14.03
C ALA A 206 35.04 -2.80 -13.82
N SER A 207 34.58 -3.24 -12.65
CA SER A 207 33.21 -3.09 -12.19
C SER A 207 33.20 -2.81 -10.70
N SER A 208 32.22 -2.03 -10.27
CA SER A 208 31.96 -1.69 -8.89
C SER A 208 30.45 -1.65 -8.64
N THR A 209 30.09 -1.65 -7.36
CA THR A 209 28.71 -1.46 -6.91
C THR A 209 28.61 -0.34 -5.89
N GLU A 210 27.53 0.41 -5.90
CA GLU A 210 27.22 1.43 -4.90
C GLU A 210 25.76 1.32 -4.47
N PRO A 211 25.45 1.28 -3.16
CA PRO A 211 24.07 1.34 -2.68
C PRO A 211 23.38 2.64 -3.09
N GLY A 212 22.09 2.58 -3.41
CA GLY A 212 21.27 3.78 -3.56
C GLY A 212 21.27 4.63 -2.28
N PRO A 213 21.19 5.97 -2.40
CA PRO A 213 21.16 6.84 -1.23
C PRO A 213 19.85 6.66 -0.45
N ASP A 214 19.91 6.89 0.86
CA ASP A 214 18.73 6.95 1.73
C ASP A 214 17.75 8.01 1.19
N GLY A 215 16.46 7.68 1.05
CA GLY A 215 15.46 8.56 0.42
C GLY A 215 15.50 8.61 -1.12
N GLY A 216 16.40 7.87 -1.76
CA GLY A 216 16.52 7.82 -3.23
C GLY A 216 17.19 9.06 -3.84
N GLY A 217 17.47 8.99 -5.15
CA GLY A 217 18.05 10.11 -5.90
C GLY A 217 19.04 9.68 -6.98
N ARG A 218 20.23 10.30 -6.96
CA ARG A 218 21.28 10.12 -7.97
C ARG A 218 22.50 9.45 -7.37
N VAL A 219 23.00 8.41 -8.03
CA VAL A 219 24.29 7.77 -7.73
C VAL A 219 25.28 8.12 -8.83
N THR A 220 26.50 8.49 -8.46
CA THR A 220 27.57 8.82 -9.41
C THR A 220 28.60 7.71 -9.37
N MET A 221 28.67 6.91 -10.44
CA MET A 221 29.69 5.87 -10.56
C MET A 221 30.91 6.49 -11.24
N ASP A 222 32.04 6.60 -10.54
CA ASP A 222 33.26 7.18 -11.07
C ASP A 222 34.52 6.37 -10.74
N TRP A 223 35.57 6.62 -11.51
CA TRP A 223 36.85 5.95 -11.36
C TRP A 223 37.98 6.97 -11.44
N ALA A 224 38.92 6.88 -10.49
CA ALA A 224 40.17 7.62 -10.53
C ALA A 224 41.25 6.81 -11.25
N SER A 225 42.02 7.49 -12.10
CA SER A 225 43.07 6.85 -12.89
C SER A 225 44.14 7.85 -13.33
N THR A 226 45.26 7.34 -13.83
CA THR A 226 46.33 8.16 -14.40
C THR A 226 46.29 8.11 -15.93
N GLY A 227 46.94 9.08 -16.59
CA GLY A 227 47.00 9.16 -18.05
C GLY A 227 45.74 9.72 -18.72
N ASN A 228 45.91 10.24 -19.94
CA ASN A 228 44.85 10.87 -20.74
C ASN A 228 44.26 9.89 -21.77
N ASP A 229 43.75 8.77 -21.28
CA ASP A 229 43.27 7.64 -22.08
C ASP A 229 41.77 7.73 -22.38
N ARG A 230 41.33 7.00 -23.40
CA ARG A 230 39.92 6.94 -23.81
C ARG A 230 39.17 5.88 -23.00
N TRP A 231 37.93 6.17 -22.65
CA TRP A 231 37.13 5.33 -21.77
C TRP A 231 35.66 5.30 -22.15
N ALA A 232 34.99 4.22 -21.79
CA ALA A 232 33.54 4.06 -21.85
C ALA A 232 33.05 3.38 -20.57
N ILE A 233 31.95 3.86 -20.00
CA ILE A 233 31.33 3.34 -18.77
C ILE A 233 29.82 3.20 -18.99
N GLY A 234 29.26 2.12 -18.46
CA GLY A 234 27.83 1.86 -18.40
C GLY A 234 27.45 1.47 -16.98
N ALA A 235 26.26 1.85 -16.54
CA ALA A 235 25.76 1.53 -15.22
C ALA A 235 24.23 1.32 -15.23
N VAL A 236 23.75 0.50 -14.32
CA VAL A 236 22.33 0.19 -14.13
C VAL A 236 22.02 -0.02 -12.65
N ALA A 237 20.84 0.39 -12.21
CA ALA A 237 20.33 0.09 -10.87
C ALA A 237 19.72 -1.32 -10.86
N ILE A 238 20.10 -2.14 -9.88
CA ILE A 238 19.49 -3.42 -9.55
C ILE A 238 18.38 -3.16 -8.54
N LYS A 239 17.19 -3.71 -8.80
CA LYS A 239 16.01 -3.51 -7.97
C LYS A 239 15.86 -4.66 -6.97
N PRO A 240 15.63 -4.38 -5.67
CA PRO A 240 15.43 -5.43 -4.69
C PRO A 240 14.14 -6.20 -5.01
N ALA A 241 14.12 -7.47 -4.67
CA ALA A 241 12.90 -8.25 -4.72
C ALA A 241 11.85 -7.56 -3.87
N ASN A 242 10.66 -7.34 -4.43
CA ASN A 242 9.50 -6.99 -3.62
C ASN A 242 9.42 -8.04 -2.51
N PRO A 243 9.42 -7.66 -1.22
CA PRO A 243 9.50 -8.61 -0.13
C PRO A 243 8.45 -9.70 -0.34
N THR A 244 8.90 -10.91 -0.67
CA THR A 244 8.01 -12.02 -0.89
C THR A 244 7.66 -12.61 0.46
N ALA A 245 6.38 -12.47 0.79
CA ALA A 245 5.52 -13.34 1.59
C ALA A 245 6.07 -14.78 1.77
N VAL A 246 5.76 -15.37 2.92
CA VAL A 246 6.32 -16.56 3.55
C VAL A 246 6.73 -17.69 2.58
N LYS A 247 7.96 -18.21 2.72
CA LYS A 247 8.31 -19.54 2.18
C LYS A 247 7.89 -20.62 3.17
N LEU A 248 6.73 -21.24 2.93
CA LEU A 248 6.24 -22.37 3.72
C LEU A 248 7.14 -23.60 3.52
N VAL A 249 7.74 -24.11 4.60
CA VAL A 249 8.56 -25.33 4.62
C VAL A 249 7.68 -26.58 4.69
N SER A 250 6.59 -26.52 5.44
CA SER A 250 5.62 -27.60 5.51
C SER A 250 4.27 -27.07 5.95
N PHE A 251 3.18 -27.68 5.48
CA PHE A 251 1.84 -27.54 6.03
C PHE A 251 1.19 -28.92 6.03
N GLY A 252 0.55 -29.30 7.12
CA GLY A 252 -0.06 -30.61 7.27
C GLY A 252 -1.23 -30.60 8.24
N ALA A 253 -2.13 -31.56 8.06
CA ALA A 253 -3.28 -31.78 8.93
C ALA A 253 -3.30 -33.24 9.42
N THR A 254 -3.31 -33.43 10.73
CA THR A 254 -3.27 -34.76 11.37
C THR A 254 -4.52 -34.97 12.22
N LYS A 255 -5.24 -36.07 12.00
CA LYS A 255 -6.44 -36.42 12.77
C LYS A 255 -6.08 -37.08 14.11
N HIS A 256 -6.71 -36.61 15.19
CA HIS A 256 -6.67 -37.19 16.53
C HIS A 256 -8.09 -37.45 17.06
N ASP A 257 -8.21 -38.19 18.17
CA ASP A 257 -9.51 -38.54 18.78
C ASP A 257 -10.36 -37.33 19.20
N ALA A 258 -9.72 -36.19 19.48
CA ALA A 258 -10.36 -34.96 19.95
C ALA A 258 -10.50 -33.85 18.89
N GLY A 259 -10.00 -34.05 17.66
CA GLY A 259 -10.00 -33.03 16.60
C GLY A 259 -8.86 -33.19 15.60
N THR A 260 -8.73 -32.24 14.66
CA THR A 260 -7.64 -32.19 13.67
C THR A 260 -6.60 -31.16 14.07
N LEU A 261 -5.34 -31.56 14.17
CA LEU A 261 -4.20 -30.67 14.39
C LEU A 261 -3.61 -30.27 13.04
N LEU A 262 -3.67 -28.98 12.73
CA LEU A 262 -2.91 -28.39 11.64
C LEU A 262 -1.57 -27.89 12.15
N THR A 263 -0.49 -28.18 11.43
CA THR A 263 0.84 -27.64 11.69
C THR A 263 1.43 -27.07 10.43
N TRP A 264 2.08 -25.92 10.54
CA TRP A 264 2.93 -25.41 9.47
C TRP A 264 4.26 -24.95 10.02
N LYS A 265 5.27 -25.08 9.18
CA LYS A 265 6.59 -24.55 9.43
C LYS A 265 6.93 -23.62 8.28
N THR A 266 7.46 -22.47 8.60
CA THR A 266 8.00 -21.53 7.63
C THR A 266 9.51 -21.69 7.57
N GLY A 267 10.12 -21.23 6.48
CA GLY A 267 11.58 -21.28 6.27
C GLY A 267 12.23 -19.95 6.60
N PHE A 268 11.64 -18.86 6.09
CA PHE A 268 11.99 -17.48 6.35
C PHE A 268 10.71 -16.65 6.47
N GLU A 269 10.67 -15.74 7.44
CA GLU A 269 9.52 -14.88 7.73
C GLU A 269 10.00 -13.47 8.04
N VAL A 270 10.12 -12.64 7.02
CA VAL A 270 10.35 -11.20 7.16
C VAL A 270 9.04 -10.52 6.74
N ASN A 271 8.55 -9.59 7.56
CA ASN A 271 7.31 -8.84 7.29
C ASN A 271 6.02 -9.68 7.19
N ASN A 272 5.95 -10.85 7.82
CA ASN A 272 4.71 -11.62 7.92
C ASN A 272 3.84 -11.05 9.07
N LEU A 273 2.67 -10.55 8.73
CA LEU A 273 1.64 -10.10 9.67
C LEU A 273 1.02 -11.31 10.38
N GLY A 274 0.82 -12.41 9.66
CA GLY A 274 0.37 -13.64 10.25
C GLY A 274 -0.35 -14.57 9.29
N PHE A 275 -1.21 -15.43 9.84
CA PHE A 275 -1.87 -16.48 9.09
C PHE A 275 -3.35 -16.60 9.43
N HIS A 276 -4.16 -16.99 8.45
CA HIS A 276 -5.49 -17.56 8.64
C HIS A 276 -5.53 -19.02 8.18
N VAL A 277 -6.35 -19.83 8.85
CA VAL A 277 -6.55 -21.25 8.50
C VAL A 277 -7.98 -21.44 8.02
N TYR A 278 -8.15 -22.21 6.94
CA TYR A 278 -9.43 -22.50 6.33
C TYR A 278 -9.64 -24.00 6.17
N ARG A 279 -10.90 -24.44 6.25
CA ARG A 279 -11.35 -25.78 5.86
C ARG A 279 -12.23 -25.66 4.63
N GLU A 280 -12.03 -26.55 3.67
CA GLU A 280 -12.88 -26.65 2.49
C GLU A 280 -14.01 -27.66 2.73
N GLU A 281 -15.25 -27.23 2.60
CA GLU A 281 -16.46 -28.06 2.71
C GLU A 281 -17.37 -27.81 1.51
N ASN A 282 -17.74 -28.86 0.78
CA ASN A 282 -18.60 -28.77 -0.42
C ASN A 282 -18.11 -27.77 -1.50
N GLY A 283 -16.81 -27.47 -1.53
CA GLY A 283 -16.21 -26.50 -2.45
C GLY A 283 -16.12 -25.07 -1.92
N GLU A 284 -16.60 -24.79 -0.69
CA GLU A 284 -16.50 -23.49 -0.04
C GLU A 284 -15.40 -23.48 1.03
N LEU A 285 -14.67 -22.36 1.15
CA LEU A 285 -13.64 -22.16 2.16
C LEU A 285 -14.23 -21.52 3.42
N LEU A 286 -14.35 -22.31 4.49
CA LEU A 286 -14.71 -21.83 5.82
C LEU A 286 -13.47 -21.42 6.60
N ARG A 287 -13.35 -20.14 6.98
CA ARG A 287 -12.27 -19.67 7.87
C ARG A 287 -12.46 -20.23 9.27
N LEU A 288 -11.45 -20.94 9.77
CA LEU A 288 -11.44 -21.54 11.12
C LEU A 288 -10.87 -20.58 12.17
N THR A 289 -9.91 -19.75 11.77
CA THR A 289 -9.28 -18.78 12.68
C THR A 289 -10.18 -17.56 12.87
N PRO A 290 -10.48 -17.17 14.12
CA PRO A 290 -11.30 -15.98 14.41
C PRO A 290 -10.55 -14.67 14.17
N ASP A 291 -9.20 -14.70 14.21
CA ASP A 291 -8.28 -13.56 14.07
C ASP A 291 -7.00 -14.02 13.36
N VAL A 292 -6.13 -13.08 12.97
CA VAL A 292 -4.81 -13.36 12.41
C VAL A 292 -3.95 -14.02 13.48
N ILE A 293 -3.42 -15.21 13.18
CA ILE A 293 -2.41 -15.87 14.00
C ILE A 293 -1.11 -15.08 13.82
N ALA A 294 -0.58 -14.50 14.90
CA ALA A 294 0.48 -13.51 14.82
C ALA A 294 1.74 -14.05 14.13
N GLY A 295 2.16 -13.34 13.10
CA GLY A 295 3.37 -13.62 12.34
C GLY A 295 4.65 -13.25 13.09
N SER A 296 5.77 -13.63 12.49
CA SER A 296 7.10 -13.41 13.09
C SER A 296 7.45 -11.94 13.33
N ALA A 297 6.92 -11.02 12.50
CA ALA A 297 7.20 -9.59 12.56
C ALA A 297 6.68 -8.95 13.85
N LEU A 298 5.67 -9.56 14.45
CA LEU A 298 5.03 -9.08 15.68
C LEU A 298 5.60 -9.75 16.93
N LEU A 299 6.09 -10.99 16.81
CA LEU A 299 6.51 -11.82 17.94
C LEU A 299 7.99 -11.63 18.36
N ALA A 300 8.86 -11.15 17.46
CA ALA A 300 10.30 -11.21 17.66
C ALA A 300 10.95 -9.93 18.25
N GLY A 301 10.26 -8.78 18.23
CA GLY A 301 10.83 -7.48 18.59
C GLY A 301 12.01 -7.07 17.67
N SER A 302 12.37 -5.78 17.66
CA SER A 302 13.55 -5.32 16.91
C SER A 302 14.82 -5.93 17.49
N GLY A 303 15.55 -6.71 16.69
CA GLY A 303 16.90 -7.20 17.02
C GLY A 303 17.09 -8.71 16.98
N THR A 304 16.02 -9.51 16.80
CA THR A 304 16.19 -10.96 16.58
C THR A 304 16.33 -11.24 15.09
N SER A 305 17.53 -11.62 14.64
CA SER A 305 17.70 -12.21 13.31
C SER A 305 16.90 -13.51 13.24
N LEU A 306 15.79 -13.52 12.51
CA LEU A 306 15.01 -14.72 12.24
C LEU A 306 15.61 -15.46 11.03
N GLY A 307 16.81 -16.02 11.24
CA GLY A 307 17.49 -16.90 10.27
C GLY A 307 16.96 -18.33 10.24
N ALA A 308 15.99 -18.68 11.11
CA ALA A 308 15.40 -20.02 11.16
C ALA A 308 13.88 -19.90 11.25
N GLY A 309 13.16 -20.44 10.27
CA GLY A 309 11.71 -20.32 10.22
C GLY A 309 10.99 -21.06 11.36
N ARG A 310 9.76 -20.61 11.62
CA ARG A 310 9.00 -20.90 12.84
C ARG A 310 7.95 -21.96 12.60
N SER A 311 7.59 -22.67 13.66
CA SER A 311 6.48 -23.63 13.65
C SER A 311 5.26 -23.02 14.29
N TYR A 312 4.12 -23.22 13.65
CA TYR A 312 2.80 -22.80 14.08
C TYR A 312 1.86 -24.00 14.07
N HIS A 313 0.75 -23.85 14.77
CA HIS A 313 -0.26 -24.89 14.85
C HIS A 313 -1.65 -24.32 15.10
N TRP A 314 -2.68 -25.04 14.64
CA TRP A 314 -4.08 -24.72 14.87
C TRP A 314 -4.88 -25.99 15.15
N TRP A 315 -5.82 -25.94 16.09
CA TRP A 315 -6.74 -27.05 16.34
C TRP A 315 -8.10 -26.77 15.73
N ASP A 316 -8.52 -27.64 14.81
CA ASP A 316 -9.92 -27.75 14.40
C ASP A 316 -10.62 -28.75 15.34
N LEU A 317 -11.37 -28.20 16.31
CA LEU A 317 -12.14 -28.96 17.30
C LEU A 317 -13.59 -29.21 16.87
N SER A 318 -13.97 -28.81 15.65
CA SER A 318 -15.27 -29.19 15.14
C SER A 318 -15.32 -30.72 15.10
N SER A 319 -16.23 -31.30 15.88
CA SER A 319 -16.38 -32.74 15.96
C SER A 319 -16.83 -33.22 14.60
N LEU A 320 -15.90 -33.83 13.85
CA LEU A 320 -16.24 -34.64 12.69
C LEU A 320 -17.03 -35.83 13.22
N SER A 321 -18.33 -35.60 13.39
CA SER A 321 -19.34 -36.61 13.70
C SER A 321 -19.08 -37.80 12.78
N SER A 322 -18.90 -38.97 13.41
CA SER A 322 -19.09 -40.30 12.81
C SER A 322 -19.07 -40.31 11.29
N GLN A 323 -17.89 -40.48 10.66
CA GLN A 323 -17.77 -40.49 9.20
C GLN A 323 -18.85 -41.38 8.57
N PRO A 324 -19.84 -40.81 7.85
CA PRO A 324 -20.63 -41.55 6.90
C PRO A 324 -19.73 -41.66 5.65
N SER A 325 -19.47 -42.88 5.23
CA SER A 325 -18.83 -43.20 3.96
C SER A 325 -19.57 -42.50 2.82
N GLY A 326 -19.07 -41.33 2.38
CA GLY A 326 -19.69 -40.57 1.28
C GLY A 326 -19.26 -39.12 1.08
N LEU A 327 -18.65 -38.43 2.06
CA LEU A 327 -18.16 -37.05 1.86
C LEU A 327 -16.71 -37.03 1.38
N GLY A 328 -16.43 -36.24 0.33
CA GLY A 328 -15.10 -36.09 -0.26
C GLY A 328 -14.02 -35.70 0.76
N ALA A 329 -12.76 -35.95 0.40
CA ALA A 329 -11.63 -35.72 1.31
C ALA A 329 -11.65 -34.31 1.91
N VAL A 330 -11.70 -34.20 3.24
CA VAL A 330 -11.57 -32.93 3.97
C VAL A 330 -10.20 -32.32 3.62
N ARG A 331 -10.23 -31.06 3.18
CA ARG A 331 -9.07 -30.29 2.73
C ARG A 331 -8.90 -29.04 3.58
N TYR A 332 -7.66 -28.70 3.88
CA TYR A 332 -7.33 -27.48 4.63
C TYR A 332 -6.43 -26.56 3.81
N TRP A 333 -6.61 -25.26 4.00
CA TRP A 333 -5.84 -24.19 3.35
C TRP A 333 -5.28 -23.24 4.40
N LEU A 334 -4.13 -22.64 4.09
CA LEU A 334 -3.46 -21.63 4.90
C LEU A 334 -3.34 -20.35 4.08
N GLU A 335 -3.83 -19.24 4.60
CA GLU A 335 -3.64 -17.89 4.03
C GLU A 335 -2.54 -17.19 4.83
N ASP A 336 -1.44 -16.84 4.17
CA ASP A 336 -0.38 -15.96 4.66
C ASP A 336 -0.73 -14.51 4.33
N ILE A 337 -0.55 -13.61 5.31
CA ILE A 337 -0.74 -12.17 5.18
C ILE A 337 0.56 -11.46 5.53
N ASP A 338 1.04 -10.59 4.65
CA ASP A 338 2.20 -9.73 4.93
C ASP A 338 1.81 -8.37 5.56
N LEU A 339 2.80 -7.60 6.04
CA LEU A 339 2.58 -6.26 6.64
C LEU A 339 1.97 -5.24 5.65
N ASN A 340 2.02 -5.51 4.35
CA ASN A 340 1.43 -4.67 3.30
C ASN A 340 0.02 -5.14 2.90
N GLY A 341 -0.52 -6.18 3.57
CA GLY A 341 -1.84 -6.74 3.32
C GLY A 341 -1.93 -7.70 2.13
N LYS A 342 -0.82 -8.06 1.48
CA LYS A 342 -0.80 -9.06 0.41
C LYS A 342 -1.10 -10.44 0.99
N ARG A 343 -1.96 -11.19 0.31
CA ARG A 343 -2.44 -12.52 0.71
C ARG A 343 -1.86 -13.61 -0.18
N THR A 344 -1.36 -14.68 0.42
CA THR A 344 -0.82 -15.86 -0.29
C THR A 344 -1.50 -17.12 0.23
N TRP A 345 -2.03 -17.95 -0.66
CA TRP A 345 -2.72 -19.19 -0.29
C TRP A 345 -1.80 -20.41 -0.43
N HIS A 346 -1.87 -21.31 0.55
CA HIS A 346 -1.13 -22.57 0.58
C HIS A 346 -2.06 -23.75 0.85
N GLY A 347 -1.87 -24.85 0.13
CA GLY A 347 -2.73 -26.03 0.21
C GLY A 347 -3.32 -26.43 -1.16
N PRO A 348 -4.34 -27.30 -1.18
CA PRO A 348 -4.95 -27.92 -0.01
C PRO A 348 -4.04 -29.01 0.59
N VAL A 349 -4.08 -29.19 1.91
CA VAL A 349 -3.52 -30.39 2.56
C VAL A 349 -4.63 -31.34 2.97
N MET A 350 -4.41 -32.62 2.72
CA MET A 350 -5.34 -33.69 3.08
C MET A 350 -5.06 -34.19 4.49
N LEU A 351 -6.10 -34.76 5.12
CA LEU A 351 -5.97 -35.43 6.41
C LEU A 351 -5.05 -36.66 6.32
N SER A 352 -4.04 -36.70 7.19
CA SER A 352 -3.29 -37.92 7.51
C SER A 352 -3.83 -38.53 8.81
N VAL A 353 -4.16 -39.83 8.78
CA VAL A 353 -4.63 -40.57 9.96
C VAL A 353 -3.46 -41.29 10.61
N THR A 354 -3.08 -40.88 11.82
CA THR A 354 -2.14 -41.62 12.66
C THR A 354 -2.78 -41.91 14.01
N GLY A 355 -2.86 -43.18 14.40
CA GLY A 355 -3.40 -43.63 15.69
C GLY A 355 -2.49 -43.31 16.90
N LYS A 356 -1.92 -42.10 16.96
CA LYS A 356 -1.04 -41.64 18.05
C LYS A 356 -1.83 -40.80 19.06
N PRO A 357 -1.60 -40.99 20.38
CA PRO A 357 -2.26 -40.20 21.43
C PRO A 357 -1.85 -38.72 21.41
N LEU A 358 -2.70 -37.87 22.00
CA LEU A 358 -2.63 -36.40 21.99
C LEU A 358 -1.27 -35.85 22.46
N PRO A 359 -0.61 -34.95 21.69
CA PRO A 359 0.46 -34.09 22.21
C PRO A 359 -0.09 -33.14 23.28
N LYS A 360 0.72 -32.77 24.29
CA LYS A 360 0.37 -31.75 25.29
C LYS A 360 -0.05 -30.45 24.60
N THR A 361 -1.19 -29.88 25.00
CA THR A 361 -1.81 -28.69 24.44
C THR A 361 -0.83 -27.49 24.43
N VAL A 362 -0.39 -27.04 23.26
CA VAL A 362 0.26 -25.73 23.08
C VAL A 362 -0.80 -24.82 22.46
N LYS A 363 -1.14 -23.69 23.11
CA LYS A 363 -2.06 -22.69 22.52
C LYS A 363 -1.28 -21.87 21.47
N PRO A 364 -1.83 -21.64 20.26
CA PRO A 364 -1.27 -20.66 19.34
C PRO A 364 -1.50 -19.24 19.86
N GLU A 365 -0.61 -18.31 19.53
CA GLU A 365 -0.63 -16.93 20.00
C GLU A 365 -1.31 -16.02 18.97
N PHE A 366 -2.40 -15.36 19.37
CA PHE A 366 -3.12 -14.40 18.52
C PHE A 366 -2.51 -12.99 18.61
N LEU A 367 -2.73 -12.15 17.60
CA LEU A 367 -2.37 -10.72 17.63
C LEU A 367 -2.92 -10.01 18.89
N SER A 368 -4.12 -10.40 19.31
CA SER A 368 -4.78 -9.96 20.53
C SER A 368 -4.06 -10.36 21.84
N GLU A 369 -3.32 -11.46 21.86
CA GLU A 369 -2.59 -11.96 23.03
C GLU A 369 -1.18 -11.36 23.15
N LEU A 370 -0.56 -11.02 22.01
CA LEU A 370 0.71 -10.30 21.95
C LEU A 370 0.60 -8.89 22.56
N GLY A 371 -0.49 -8.18 22.27
CA GLY A 371 -0.78 -6.87 22.87
C GLY A 371 -0.87 -6.91 24.41
N VAL A 372 -1.31 -8.03 24.98
CA VAL A 372 -1.39 -8.27 26.43
C VAL A 372 -0.03 -8.64 27.03
N ARG A 373 0.78 -9.46 26.34
CA ARG A 373 2.12 -9.85 26.84
C ARG A 373 3.14 -8.72 26.81
N LEU A 374 3.09 -7.88 25.77
CA LEU A 374 3.89 -6.65 25.70
C LEU A 374 3.48 -5.67 26.82
N ASP A 375 2.20 -5.65 27.21
CA ASP A 375 1.68 -4.94 28.39
C ASP A 375 2.33 -5.47 29.67
N GLU A 376 2.38 -6.80 29.86
CA GLU A 376 3.01 -7.44 31.03
C GLU A 376 4.52 -7.18 31.11
N GLN A 377 5.23 -7.16 29.98
CA GLN A 377 6.66 -6.82 29.92
C GLN A 377 6.90 -5.32 30.18
N TYR A 378 6.05 -4.44 29.64
CA TYR A 378 6.11 -3.00 29.90
C TYR A 378 5.84 -2.67 31.37
N ASP A 379 4.81 -3.29 31.97
CA ASP A 379 4.50 -3.16 33.39
C ASP A 379 5.63 -3.68 34.29
N GLN A 380 6.26 -4.79 33.92
CA GLN A 380 7.45 -5.30 34.63
C GLN A 380 8.64 -4.35 34.50
N TYR A 381 8.93 -3.84 33.30
CA TYR A 381 10.02 -2.90 33.05
C TYR A 381 9.86 -1.64 33.90
N TRP A 382 8.66 -1.04 33.90
CA TRP A 382 8.38 0.18 34.67
C TRP A 382 8.32 -0.06 36.18
N ARG A 383 7.86 -1.22 36.64
CA ARG A 383 7.99 -1.61 38.06
C ARG A 383 9.44 -1.66 38.51
N VAL A 384 10.32 -2.27 37.72
CA VAL A 384 11.74 -2.40 38.03
C VAL A 384 12.42 -1.03 37.99
N HIS A 385 12.06 -0.18 37.02
CA HIS A 385 12.58 1.17 36.91
C HIS A 385 12.17 2.04 38.12
N ASP A 386 10.89 2.04 38.49
CA ASP A 386 10.37 2.75 39.66
C ASP A 386 10.99 2.23 40.98
N LEU A 387 11.19 0.91 41.11
CA LEU A 387 11.91 0.33 42.25
C LEU A 387 13.37 0.81 42.31
N LYS A 388 14.07 0.86 41.16
CA LYS A 388 15.46 1.35 41.08
C LYS A 388 15.56 2.83 41.45
N GLU A 389 14.62 3.65 40.99
CA GLU A 389 14.56 5.07 41.35
C GLU A 389 14.20 5.28 42.84
N LYS A 390 13.30 4.48 43.41
CA LYS A 390 13.01 4.49 44.85
C LYS A 390 14.20 4.03 45.71
N LEU A 391 14.95 3.02 45.26
CA LEU A 391 16.17 2.54 45.90
C LEU A 391 17.32 3.56 45.84
N LYS A 392 17.45 4.33 44.75
CA LYS A 392 18.40 5.46 44.66
C LYS A 392 18.04 6.59 45.62
N ARG A 393 16.75 6.84 45.85
CA ARG A 393 16.27 7.90 46.75
C ARG A 393 16.29 7.51 48.24
N ASN A 394 16.39 6.22 48.59
CA ASN A 394 16.40 5.80 49.99
C ASN A 394 17.27 4.53 50.24
N PRO A 395 18.59 4.69 50.52
CA PRO A 395 19.53 3.56 50.65
C PRO A 395 19.33 2.64 51.87
N LEU A 396 18.43 2.98 52.80
CA LEU A 396 18.30 2.30 54.10
C LEU A 396 17.45 1.01 54.08
N LEU A 397 16.85 0.65 52.94
CA LEU A 397 16.00 -0.55 52.82
C LEU A 397 16.73 -1.91 52.88
N MET A 398 18.07 -1.93 52.95
CA MET A 398 18.85 -3.18 53.04
C MET A 398 19.23 -3.63 54.47
N LYS A 399 18.77 -2.97 55.54
CA LYS A 399 19.01 -3.43 56.91
C LYS A 399 17.70 -3.79 57.63
N GLY A 400 17.26 -5.03 57.40
CA GLY A 400 16.16 -5.63 58.16
C GLY A 400 15.93 -7.08 57.77
N LYS A 401 16.82 -8.00 58.18
CA LYS A 401 16.49 -9.43 58.23
C LYS A 401 15.69 -9.70 59.51
N GLY A 402 14.46 -10.22 59.38
CA GLY A 402 13.73 -10.76 60.52
C GLY A 402 12.26 -11.15 60.24
N ALA A 403 12.05 -12.45 60.03
CA ALA A 403 10.85 -13.23 60.37
C ALA A 403 9.53 -13.12 59.56
N LEU A 404 9.16 -14.30 59.04
CA LEU A 404 7.84 -14.95 58.95
C LEU A 404 6.63 -14.29 58.22
N GLY A 405 6.35 -14.86 57.06
CA GLY A 405 5.07 -15.50 56.67
C GLY A 405 3.73 -14.86 57.05
N SER A 406 2.97 -14.41 56.05
CA SER A 406 1.57 -14.84 55.86
C SER A 406 1.00 -14.30 54.54
N ARG A 407 0.07 -15.09 53.99
CA ARG A 407 -0.86 -14.77 52.89
C ARG A 407 -1.35 -13.31 52.93
N ILE A 408 -1.31 -12.64 51.78
CA ILE A 408 -2.20 -11.51 51.51
C ILE A 408 -2.80 -11.71 50.11
N THR A 409 -4.12 -11.86 50.09
CA THR A 409 -5.03 -11.91 48.93
C THR A 409 -5.04 -10.58 48.16
N PRO A 410 -5.21 -10.57 46.83
CA PRO A 410 -5.32 -9.32 46.09
C PRO A 410 -6.73 -8.73 46.26
N ALA A 411 -6.80 -7.56 46.89
CA ALA A 411 -7.99 -6.70 46.86
C ALA A 411 -7.95 -5.86 45.58
N TYR A 412 -8.95 -6.04 44.72
CA TYR A 412 -9.30 -5.12 43.64
C TYR A 412 -9.71 -3.78 44.25
N ALA A 413 -8.98 -2.71 43.95
CA ALA A 413 -9.40 -1.34 44.21
C ALA A 413 -9.45 -0.57 42.87
N LYS A 414 -10.66 -0.20 42.45
CA LYS A 414 -10.91 0.83 41.43
C LYS A 414 -10.25 2.15 41.86
N PRO A 415 -9.66 2.93 40.94
CA PRO A 415 -9.55 4.37 41.14
C PRO A 415 -10.77 5.07 40.55
N ALA A 416 -11.26 6.01 41.36
CA ALA A 416 -12.39 6.87 41.09
C ALA A 416 -12.07 7.97 40.06
N SER A 417 -13.14 8.41 39.42
CA SER A 417 -13.25 9.66 38.67
C SER A 417 -12.87 10.86 39.54
N ALA A 418 -11.93 11.68 39.07
CA ALA A 418 -11.78 13.06 39.48
C ALA A 418 -11.68 13.90 38.21
N GLY A 419 -12.75 14.64 37.94
CA GLY A 419 -12.78 15.61 36.86
C GLY A 419 -11.85 16.78 37.15
N ASN A 420 -11.17 17.25 36.11
CA ASN A 420 -10.78 18.65 36.03
C ASN A 420 -11.01 19.12 34.61
N SER A 421 -11.97 20.04 34.52
CA SER A 421 -12.34 20.80 33.34
C SER A 421 -11.23 21.77 32.97
N LEU A 422 -10.75 21.68 31.72
CA LEU A 422 -10.00 22.74 31.08
C LEU A 422 -10.79 23.24 29.86
N LYS A 423 -10.95 24.56 29.84
CA LYS A 423 -11.86 25.35 29.02
C LYS A 423 -11.51 25.25 27.54
N ALA A 424 -12.53 24.97 26.72
CA ALA A 424 -12.50 25.15 25.28
C ALA A 424 -12.37 26.65 24.93
N GLY A 425 -11.35 26.98 24.15
CA GLY A 425 -11.19 28.27 23.50
C GLY A 425 -11.59 28.16 22.03
N THR A 426 -12.65 28.90 21.68
CA THR A 426 -12.98 29.50 20.36
C THR A 426 -13.02 28.60 19.12
N SER A 427 -14.27 28.39 18.69
CA SER A 427 -14.76 27.88 17.41
C SER A 427 -14.22 28.61 16.17
N VAL A 428 -13.73 27.85 15.21
CA VAL A 428 -13.77 28.18 13.77
C VAL A 428 -14.55 27.06 13.09
N GLY A 429 -15.63 27.41 12.42
CA GLY A 429 -16.61 26.47 11.89
C GLY A 429 -16.08 25.65 10.72
N THR A 430 -16.00 24.34 10.91
CA THR A 430 -15.90 23.34 9.84
C THR A 430 -17.30 23.02 9.32
N GLN A 431 -17.67 23.58 8.16
CA GLN A 431 -18.79 23.11 7.35
C GLN A 431 -18.25 22.48 6.08
N SER A 432 -18.17 21.15 6.07
CA SER A 432 -18.22 20.34 4.86
C SER A 432 -18.79 18.98 5.26
N SER A 433 -20.11 18.89 5.30
CA SER A 433 -20.80 17.63 5.54
C SER A 433 -20.89 16.87 4.22
N LEU A 434 -20.00 15.90 4.04
CA LEU A 434 -20.39 14.68 3.32
C LEU A 434 -21.60 14.14 4.08
N VAL A 435 -22.74 14.04 3.39
CA VAL A 435 -24.01 13.60 3.97
C VAL A 435 -23.89 12.14 4.41
N SER A 436 -23.37 11.90 5.61
CA SER A 436 -23.71 10.74 6.42
C SER A 436 -25.07 11.05 7.05
N GLN A 437 -26.15 10.45 6.55
CA GLN A 437 -27.46 10.60 7.19
C GLN A 437 -27.41 9.97 8.58
N SER A 438 -27.35 10.81 9.62
CA SER A 438 -27.62 10.39 11.00
C SER A 438 -29.07 9.95 11.13
N LEU A 439 -29.31 8.85 11.85
CA LEU A 439 -30.64 8.29 12.11
C LEU A 439 -31.62 9.35 12.68
N PRO A 440 -32.89 9.40 12.22
CA PRO A 440 -33.88 10.39 12.67
C PRO A 440 -34.24 10.28 14.16
N SER A 441 -34.77 11.37 14.72
CA SER A 441 -35.29 11.45 16.09
C SER A 441 -36.43 10.44 16.37
N SER A 442 -36.62 10.10 17.66
CA SER A 442 -37.40 8.93 18.13
C SER A 442 -38.90 8.92 17.79
N GLN A 443 -39.50 10.04 17.37
CA GLN A 443 -40.89 10.07 16.90
C GLN A 443 -41.02 9.89 15.38
N SER A 444 -40.02 10.29 14.60
CA SER A 444 -39.97 10.08 13.14
C SER A 444 -39.65 8.63 12.80
N SER A 445 -38.89 7.94 13.65
CA SER A 445 -38.47 6.55 13.47
C SER A 445 -39.62 5.53 13.54
N SER A 446 -40.69 5.78 14.32
CA SER A 446 -41.81 4.84 14.47
C SER A 446 -42.74 4.79 13.24
N LEU A 447 -43.02 5.95 12.64
CA LEU A 447 -43.78 6.06 11.38
C LEU A 447 -43.00 5.50 10.19
N VAL A 448 -41.69 5.77 10.15
CA VAL A 448 -40.77 5.23 9.15
C VAL A 448 -40.69 3.70 9.22
N ALA A 449 -40.53 3.13 10.42
CA ALA A 449 -40.50 1.68 10.62
C ALA A 449 -41.83 1.02 10.21
N THR A 450 -42.97 1.64 10.53
CA THR A 450 -44.30 1.14 10.14
C THR A 450 -44.48 1.13 8.62
N MET A 451 -44.05 2.20 7.94
CA MET A 451 -44.12 2.27 6.48
C MET A 451 -43.21 1.23 5.82
N GLN A 452 -42.00 1.02 6.36
CA GLN A 452 -41.09 -0.01 5.87
C GLN A 452 -41.69 -1.42 6.01
N GLN A 453 -42.36 -1.71 7.12
CA GLN A 453 -43.06 -2.98 7.32
C GLN A 453 -44.25 -3.16 6.36
N LEU A 454 -44.98 -2.09 6.05
CA LEU A 454 -46.06 -2.09 5.06
C LEU A 454 -45.54 -2.29 3.62
N LEU A 455 -44.37 -1.74 3.28
CA LEU A 455 -43.73 -1.95 1.97
C LEU A 455 -43.27 -3.40 1.79
N ALA A 456 -42.68 -3.99 2.83
CA ALA A 456 -42.24 -5.39 2.80
C ALA A 456 -43.41 -6.40 2.68
N GLY A 457 -44.61 -6.03 3.12
CA GLY A 457 -45.80 -6.88 3.09
C GLY A 457 -46.66 -6.80 1.81
N ARG A 458 -46.28 -6.00 0.81
CA ARG A 458 -47.06 -5.79 -0.43
C ARG A 458 -46.25 -6.07 -1.70
N PRO A 459 -46.91 -6.37 -2.84
CA PRO A 459 -46.24 -6.43 -4.14
C PRO A 459 -45.49 -5.14 -4.41
N SER A 460 -44.18 -5.24 -4.64
CA SER A 460 -43.27 -4.10 -4.80
C SER A 460 -42.07 -4.53 -5.64
N VAL A 461 -41.55 -3.60 -6.45
CA VAL A 461 -40.28 -3.78 -7.15
C VAL A 461 -39.16 -3.27 -6.26
N LYS A 462 -38.11 -4.08 -6.10
CA LYS A 462 -36.92 -3.73 -5.33
C LYS A 462 -35.81 -3.29 -6.29
N LEU A 463 -35.29 -2.09 -6.09
CA LEU A 463 -34.17 -1.54 -6.83
C LEU A 463 -32.97 -1.48 -5.90
N THR A 464 -31.93 -2.25 -6.21
CA THR A 464 -30.72 -2.35 -5.38
C THR A 464 -29.71 -1.30 -5.81
N ILE A 465 -29.39 -0.37 -4.92
CA ILE A 465 -28.49 0.75 -5.20
C ILE A 465 -27.21 0.58 -4.39
N LYS A 466 -26.07 0.46 -5.06
CA LYS A 466 -24.76 0.27 -4.41
C LYS A 466 -23.93 1.55 -4.33
N GLU A 467 -24.14 2.45 -5.27
CA GLU A 467 -23.36 3.67 -5.38
C GLU A 467 -24.26 4.88 -5.43
N GLN A 468 -23.74 6.01 -4.96
CA GLN A 468 -24.39 7.28 -5.18
C GLN A 468 -24.42 7.63 -6.69
N GLY A 469 -25.55 8.15 -7.16
CA GLY A 469 -25.68 8.63 -8.54
C GLY A 469 -27.11 8.83 -9.01
N TRP A 470 -27.24 9.21 -10.28
CA TRP A 470 -28.52 9.28 -10.97
C TRP A 470 -28.84 7.96 -11.67
N TYR A 471 -30.03 7.41 -11.42
CA TYR A 471 -30.44 6.10 -11.92
C TYR A 471 -31.60 6.22 -12.90
N ARG A 472 -31.61 5.37 -13.92
CA ARG A 472 -32.74 5.17 -14.84
C ARG A 472 -33.14 3.70 -14.84
N VAL A 473 -34.43 3.45 -14.75
CA VAL A 473 -35.00 2.10 -14.90
C VAL A 473 -36.14 2.17 -15.89
N THR A 474 -36.00 1.43 -16.99
CA THR A 474 -36.97 1.38 -18.07
C THR A 474 -38.20 0.57 -17.65
N GLN A 475 -39.33 0.81 -18.31
CA GLN A 475 -40.53 0.04 -18.06
C GLN A 475 -40.33 -1.47 -18.27
N PRO A 476 -39.66 -1.96 -19.33
CA PRO A 476 -39.47 -3.39 -19.52
C PRO A 476 -38.70 -4.05 -18.36
N GLU A 477 -37.71 -3.36 -17.80
CA GLU A 477 -36.96 -3.83 -16.61
C GLU A 477 -37.86 -3.91 -15.37
N LEU A 478 -38.70 -2.90 -15.16
CA LEU A 478 -39.65 -2.88 -14.03
C LEU A 478 -40.72 -3.96 -14.16
N VAL A 479 -41.24 -4.21 -15.36
CA VAL A 479 -42.22 -5.28 -15.62
C VAL A 479 -41.58 -6.64 -15.43
N ALA A 480 -40.34 -6.85 -15.90
CA ALA A 480 -39.58 -8.06 -15.63
C ALA A 480 -39.34 -8.28 -14.12
N ALA A 481 -39.22 -7.19 -13.35
CA ALA A 481 -39.10 -7.22 -11.90
C ALA A 481 -40.46 -7.35 -11.16
N GLY A 482 -41.57 -7.50 -11.88
CA GLY A 482 -42.90 -7.77 -11.32
C GLY A 482 -43.83 -6.56 -11.22
N LEU A 483 -43.49 -5.42 -11.83
CA LEU A 483 -44.44 -4.29 -11.96
C LEU A 483 -45.56 -4.66 -12.93
N ASN A 484 -46.80 -4.28 -12.61
CA ASN A 484 -47.91 -4.42 -13.53
C ASN A 484 -47.69 -3.52 -14.77
N PRO A 485 -47.67 -4.05 -16.01
CA PRO A 485 -47.51 -3.23 -17.21
C PRO A 485 -48.65 -2.22 -17.43
N GLY A 486 -49.82 -2.43 -16.80
CA GLY A 486 -50.96 -1.51 -16.83
C GLY A 486 -50.96 -0.47 -15.70
N VAL A 487 -49.86 -0.32 -14.96
CA VAL A 487 -49.75 0.67 -13.85
C VAL A 487 -49.99 2.09 -14.36
N ASN A 488 -50.67 2.91 -13.57
CA ASN A 488 -50.72 4.33 -13.87
C ASN A 488 -49.44 5.01 -13.34
N PRO A 489 -48.59 5.58 -14.23
CA PRO A 489 -47.31 6.16 -13.83
C PRO A 489 -47.45 7.22 -12.74
N ARG A 490 -48.57 7.98 -12.71
CA ARG A 490 -48.84 9.05 -11.73
C ARG A 490 -48.85 8.55 -10.28
N TYR A 491 -49.16 7.27 -10.07
CA TYR A 491 -49.24 6.63 -8.77
C TYR A 491 -47.98 5.85 -8.41
N LEU A 492 -46.96 5.84 -9.26
CA LEU A 492 -45.66 5.28 -8.91
C LEU A 492 -45.02 6.12 -7.80
N GLN A 493 -44.66 5.43 -6.71
CA GLN A 493 -44.02 5.97 -5.52
C GLN A 493 -42.76 5.17 -5.22
N LEU A 494 -41.64 5.86 -5.01
CA LEU A 494 -40.36 5.26 -4.66
C LEU A 494 -40.05 5.54 -3.18
N TYR A 495 -39.72 4.51 -2.42
CA TYR A 495 -39.40 4.62 -1.00
C TYR A 495 -38.00 4.09 -0.69
N VAL A 496 -37.30 4.75 0.21
CA VAL A 496 -36.09 4.21 0.86
C VAL A 496 -36.19 4.49 2.35
N ASP A 497 -35.93 3.47 3.16
CA ASP A 497 -36.08 3.52 4.63
C ASP A 497 -37.40 4.20 5.04
N GLY A 498 -38.52 3.75 4.48
CA GLY A 498 -39.86 4.28 4.72
C GLY A 498 -40.15 5.72 4.24
N ALA A 499 -39.16 6.44 3.71
CA ALA A 499 -39.32 7.81 3.22
C ALA A 499 -39.49 7.86 1.70
N GLU A 500 -40.57 8.50 1.24
CA GLU A 500 -40.85 8.67 -0.19
C GLU A 500 -39.87 9.65 -0.83
N GLN A 501 -39.20 9.18 -1.88
CA GLN A 501 -38.26 9.92 -2.71
C GLN A 501 -38.97 10.45 -3.97
N PRO A 502 -38.67 11.69 -4.40
CA PRO A 502 -39.19 12.20 -5.65
C PRO A 502 -38.54 11.46 -6.84
N ILE A 503 -39.34 11.15 -7.85
CA ILE A 503 -38.87 10.55 -9.11
C ILE A 503 -39.23 11.45 -10.31
N LEU A 504 -38.51 11.29 -11.42
CA LEU A 504 -39.02 11.68 -12.73
C LEU A 504 -39.63 10.45 -13.40
N VAL A 505 -40.71 10.66 -14.14
CA VAL A 505 -41.29 9.63 -15.00
C VAL A 505 -41.24 10.15 -16.44
N ARG A 506 -40.37 9.56 -17.25
CA ARG A 506 -40.31 9.87 -18.69
C ARG A 506 -41.47 9.19 -19.38
N GLY A 507 -42.16 9.94 -20.24
CA GLY A 507 -43.33 9.45 -20.97
C GLY A 507 -44.68 9.63 -20.25
N GLU A 508 -44.72 10.17 -19.02
CA GLU A 508 -45.94 10.29 -18.18
C GLU A 508 -47.11 11.08 -18.82
N GLY A 509 -46.87 11.84 -19.90
CA GLY A 509 -47.81 12.77 -20.51
C GLY A 509 -49.11 12.13 -21.03
N ASP A 510 -49.05 10.88 -21.50
CA ASP A 510 -50.23 10.16 -22.01
C ASP A 510 -50.97 9.35 -20.93
N GLY A 511 -50.44 9.32 -19.70
CA GLY A 511 -51.01 8.61 -18.57
C GLY A 511 -50.86 7.08 -18.63
N ARG A 512 -50.04 6.55 -19.54
CA ARG A 512 -49.65 5.13 -19.62
C ARG A 512 -48.17 4.99 -19.28
N PHE A 513 -47.77 3.78 -18.91
CA PHE A 513 -46.36 3.44 -18.67
C PHE A 513 -45.94 2.40 -19.71
N ASP A 514 -45.57 2.91 -20.89
CA ASP A 514 -45.28 2.16 -22.09
C ASP A 514 -43.82 1.67 -22.14
N PRO A 515 -43.45 0.74 -23.03
CA PRO A 515 -42.07 0.20 -23.09
C PRO A 515 -40.95 1.20 -23.37
N GLN A 516 -41.26 2.42 -23.83
CA GLN A 516 -40.29 3.51 -24.04
C GLN A 516 -40.13 4.41 -22.79
N ASP A 517 -40.95 4.18 -21.77
CA ASP A 517 -40.98 4.99 -20.57
C ASP A 517 -39.94 4.49 -19.57
N ALA A 518 -39.57 5.38 -18.66
CA ALA A 518 -38.63 5.07 -17.60
C ALA A 518 -38.91 5.92 -16.38
N ILE A 519 -38.55 5.39 -15.20
CA ILE A 519 -38.39 6.21 -14.02
C ILE A 519 -36.93 6.63 -13.89
N GLU A 520 -36.71 7.81 -13.33
CA GLU A 520 -35.39 8.25 -12.91
C GLU A 520 -35.40 8.84 -11.52
N PHE A 521 -34.31 8.65 -10.79
CA PHE A 521 -34.18 9.13 -9.42
C PHE A 521 -32.73 9.22 -9.00
N TYR A 522 -32.50 9.96 -7.94
CA TYR A 522 -31.20 10.01 -7.29
C TYR A 522 -31.10 8.92 -6.21
N GLY A 523 -30.16 8.00 -6.40
CA GLY A 523 -29.92 6.87 -5.51
C GLY A 523 -28.64 7.06 -4.70
N VAL A 524 -28.64 6.56 -3.46
CA VAL A 524 -27.46 6.51 -2.59
C VAL A 524 -27.37 5.10 -2.01
N GLY A 525 -26.22 4.45 -2.18
CA GLY A 525 -25.91 3.18 -1.54
C GLY A 525 -25.72 3.32 -0.03
N LEU A 526 -25.38 2.20 0.62
CA LEU A 526 -24.93 2.19 2.00
C LEU A 526 -23.40 2.17 2.06
N ASP A 527 -22.83 2.68 3.14
CA ASP A 527 -21.41 2.48 3.47
C ASP A 527 -21.33 1.76 4.82
N THR A 528 -21.58 0.45 4.81
CA THR A 528 -21.55 -0.40 6.02
C THR A 528 -20.58 -1.56 5.85
N LEU A 529 -20.21 -2.21 6.95
CA LEU A 529 -19.31 -3.37 6.93
C LEU A 529 -19.91 -4.59 6.22
N SER A 530 -21.23 -4.72 6.19
CA SER A 530 -21.92 -5.92 5.70
C SER A 530 -22.53 -5.74 4.31
N THR A 531 -22.74 -4.49 3.87
CA THR A 531 -23.35 -4.21 2.57
C THR A 531 -23.08 -2.79 2.09
N ASP A 532 -22.87 -2.66 0.78
CA ASP A 532 -22.93 -1.40 0.02
C ASP A 532 -24.33 -1.15 -0.57
N ALA A 533 -25.18 -2.17 -0.59
CA ALA A 533 -26.50 -2.14 -1.20
C ALA A 533 -27.55 -1.52 -0.26
N ARG A 534 -28.24 -0.49 -0.76
CA ARG A 534 -29.48 0.08 -0.22
C ARG A 534 -30.65 -0.30 -1.11
N VAL A 535 -31.74 -0.79 -0.52
CA VAL A 535 -32.93 -1.20 -1.29
C VAL A 535 -33.94 -0.08 -1.36
N TYR A 536 -34.26 0.33 -2.58
CA TYR A 536 -35.36 1.24 -2.89
C TYR A 536 -36.58 0.43 -3.33
N TRP A 537 -37.75 0.83 -2.88
CA TRP A 537 -39.01 0.11 -3.09
C TRP A 537 -39.93 0.94 -3.98
N LEU A 538 -40.18 0.46 -5.19
CA LEU A 538 -41.15 1.06 -6.10
C LEU A 538 -42.50 0.35 -5.97
N VAL A 539 -43.55 1.14 -5.74
CA VAL A 539 -44.93 0.65 -5.60
C VAL A 539 -45.91 1.50 -6.40
N GLU A 540 -47.02 0.89 -6.80
CA GLU A 540 -48.22 1.64 -7.17
C GLU A 540 -48.97 2.03 -5.88
N GLY A 541 -48.99 3.33 -5.60
CA GLY A 541 -49.65 3.90 -4.44
C GLY A 541 -51.15 4.15 -4.64
N THR A 542 -51.82 4.56 -3.56
CA THR A 542 -53.22 5.03 -3.62
C THR A 542 -53.34 6.54 -3.82
N LYS A 543 -52.21 7.24 -3.85
CA LYS A 543 -52.10 8.69 -4.08
C LYS A 543 -51.01 8.96 -5.12
N PRO A 544 -51.06 10.10 -5.82
CA PRO A 544 -49.99 10.49 -6.72
C PRO A 544 -48.64 10.51 -5.98
N GLY A 545 -47.59 10.01 -6.64
CA GLY A 545 -46.26 9.97 -6.06
C GLY A 545 -45.51 11.29 -6.17
N LYS A 546 -44.49 11.47 -5.35
CA LYS A 546 -43.61 12.65 -5.41
C LYS A 546 -42.91 12.72 -6.77
N ARG A 547 -42.86 13.93 -7.32
CA ARG A 547 -42.16 14.24 -8.57
C ARG A 547 -41.04 15.24 -8.33
N ILE A 548 -39.93 15.04 -9.04
CA ILE A 548 -38.86 16.02 -9.11
C ILE A 548 -39.37 17.22 -9.91
N LYS A 549 -39.25 18.41 -9.33
CA LYS A 549 -39.67 19.65 -9.97
C LYS A 549 -38.52 20.24 -10.76
N VAL A 550 -38.82 20.79 -11.92
CA VAL A 550 -37.87 21.53 -12.74
C VAL A 550 -38.06 23.03 -12.50
N TYR A 551 -36.98 23.77 -12.32
CA TYR A 551 -37.02 25.23 -12.25
C TYR A 551 -35.89 25.88 -13.05
N GLU A 552 -36.10 27.14 -13.42
CA GLU A 552 -35.08 27.98 -14.05
C GLU A 552 -34.57 29.02 -13.05
N GLY A 553 -33.25 29.08 -12.87
CA GLY A 553 -32.62 30.02 -11.95
C GLY A 553 -32.56 31.44 -12.50
N LYS A 554 -32.57 32.45 -11.62
CA LYS A 554 -32.38 33.87 -11.96
C LYS A 554 -31.36 34.52 -11.03
N GLY A 555 -30.35 35.18 -11.59
CA GLY A 555 -29.27 35.75 -10.80
C GLY A 555 -28.15 36.32 -11.66
N ALA A 556 -27.33 37.19 -11.05
CA ALA A 556 -26.12 37.73 -11.66
C ALA A 556 -24.95 36.74 -11.54
N PRO A 557 -23.91 36.85 -12.38
CA PRO A 557 -22.69 36.05 -12.25
C PRO A 557 -22.04 36.16 -10.87
N LEU A 558 -21.65 35.01 -10.29
CA LEU A 558 -21.04 34.93 -8.97
C LEU A 558 -19.57 35.34 -8.95
N GLY A 559 -18.86 35.20 -10.07
CA GLY A 559 -17.42 35.47 -10.15
C GLY A 559 -16.55 34.55 -9.28
N ILE A 560 -17.06 33.37 -8.91
CA ILE A 560 -16.31 32.32 -8.20
C ILE A 560 -15.80 31.28 -9.19
N SER A 561 -14.56 30.83 -9.01
CA SER A 561 -13.89 29.87 -9.92
C SER A 561 -13.73 28.48 -9.34
N SER A 562 -13.87 28.33 -8.02
CA SER A 562 -13.68 27.06 -7.32
C SER A 562 -14.55 26.94 -6.07
N PHE A 563 -14.58 25.72 -5.52
CA PHE A 563 -15.31 25.36 -4.30
C PHE A 563 -14.53 24.30 -3.51
N PRO A 564 -14.78 24.16 -2.19
CA PRO A 564 -14.16 23.09 -1.40
C PRO A 564 -14.68 21.70 -1.81
N PHE A 565 -13.77 20.80 -2.16
CA PHE A 565 -14.07 19.42 -2.53
C PHE A 565 -13.20 18.46 -1.72
N ALA A 566 -13.77 17.34 -1.28
CA ALA A 566 -13.09 16.36 -0.44
C ALA A 566 -12.93 15.02 -1.15
N VAL A 567 -11.70 14.53 -1.19
CA VAL A 567 -11.37 13.14 -1.56
C VAL A 567 -11.04 12.40 -0.26
N GLU A 568 -11.64 11.22 -0.07
CA GLU A 568 -11.44 10.38 1.10
C GLU A 568 -10.97 8.98 0.69
N LYS A 569 -9.96 8.48 1.39
CA LYS A 569 -9.50 7.10 1.32
C LYS A 569 -9.74 6.43 2.68
N ARG A 570 -10.58 5.39 2.66
CA ARG A 570 -10.92 4.54 3.82
C ARG A 570 -10.91 3.09 3.38
N ASP A 571 -9.74 2.48 3.40
CA ASP A 571 -9.60 1.06 3.07
C ASP A 571 -10.07 0.20 4.24
N ARG A 572 -10.77 -0.91 3.96
CA ARG A 572 -11.28 -1.86 4.98
C ARG A 572 -10.67 -3.24 4.79
N THR A 573 -9.35 -3.29 4.75
CA THR A 573 -8.57 -4.49 4.39
C THR A 573 -8.16 -5.34 5.59
N ILE A 574 -8.07 -4.73 6.78
CA ILE A 574 -7.55 -5.35 8.01
C ILE A 574 -8.61 -5.28 9.11
N TYR A 575 -8.93 -6.41 9.73
CA TYR A 575 -9.84 -6.47 10.88
C TYR A 575 -9.04 -6.62 12.18
N PHE A 576 -9.21 -5.71 13.14
CA PHE A 576 -8.52 -5.73 14.43
C PHE A 576 -9.44 -6.20 15.56
N ALA A 577 -9.51 -7.52 15.78
CA ALA A 577 -10.47 -8.15 16.71
C ALA A 577 -10.27 -7.76 18.18
N ALA A 578 -9.04 -7.42 18.59
CA ALA A 578 -8.71 -7.10 19.99
C ALA A 578 -9.23 -5.72 20.43
N LEU A 579 -9.51 -4.84 19.47
CA LEU A 579 -9.97 -3.49 19.75
C LEU A 579 -11.40 -3.51 20.29
N LYS A 580 -11.57 -2.88 21.45
CA LYS A 580 -12.87 -2.72 22.10
C LYS A 580 -13.38 -1.30 21.90
N ASN A 581 -13.80 -0.97 20.68
CA ASN A 581 -14.31 0.36 20.30
C ASN A 581 -15.86 0.42 20.21
N GLY A 582 -16.56 -0.59 20.70
CA GLY A 582 -18.03 -0.62 20.75
C GLY A 582 -18.66 -0.93 19.40
N GLU A 583 -19.60 -0.09 18.96
CA GLU A 583 -20.31 -0.22 17.67
C GLU A 583 -19.50 0.34 16.48
N SER A 584 -18.34 0.95 16.74
CA SER A 584 -17.45 1.46 15.70
C SER A 584 -16.83 0.31 14.89
N SER A 585 -16.41 0.62 13.67
CA SER A 585 -15.75 -0.37 12.80
C SER A 585 -14.43 -0.84 13.41
N ASN A 586 -14.18 -2.16 13.36
CA ASN A 586 -12.86 -2.76 13.59
C ASN A 586 -12.10 -3.06 12.28
N PHE A 587 -12.62 -2.59 11.14
CA PHE A 587 -11.92 -2.64 9.86
C PHE A 587 -11.15 -1.35 9.60
N PHE A 588 -9.89 -1.52 9.19
CA PHE A 588 -8.93 -0.48 8.91
C PHE A 588 -8.14 -0.78 7.61
N GLY A 589 -7.39 0.21 7.16
CA GLY A 589 -6.52 0.16 5.99
C GLY A 589 -5.12 -0.37 6.32
N SER A 590 -4.11 0.27 5.74
CA SER A 590 -2.71 -0.17 5.84
C SER A 590 -2.16 -0.09 7.28
N ILE A 591 -1.22 -0.97 7.62
CA ILE A 591 -0.46 -0.90 8.88
C ILE A 591 0.64 0.13 8.73
N VAL A 592 0.79 1.00 9.73
CA VAL A 592 1.90 1.94 9.88
C VAL A 592 2.81 1.42 10.99
N ALA A 593 3.91 0.78 10.59
CA ALA A 593 4.93 0.23 11.48
C ALA A 593 6.26 0.03 10.76
N GLY A 594 7.38 0.27 11.46
CA GLY A 594 8.74 -0.09 11.01
C GLY A 594 9.33 0.72 9.85
N GLY A 595 8.52 1.32 8.98
CA GLY A 595 8.96 2.15 7.86
C GLY A 595 7.84 2.96 7.20
N PRO A 596 8.16 3.80 6.19
CA PRO A 596 7.19 4.65 5.51
C PRO A 596 6.07 3.85 4.81
N VAL A 597 4.85 4.38 4.88
CA VAL A 597 3.66 3.82 4.23
C VAL A 597 3.07 4.84 3.28
N ASN A 598 3.00 4.45 2.01
CA ASN A 598 2.53 5.31 0.91
C ASN A 598 1.04 5.10 0.65
N GLN A 599 0.29 6.18 0.51
CA GLN A 599 -1.15 6.21 0.26
C GLN A 599 -1.43 7.21 -0.87
N LEU A 600 -1.94 6.73 -2.00
CA LEU A 600 -2.26 7.56 -3.16
C LEU A 600 -3.68 8.11 -3.07
N LEU A 601 -3.83 9.41 -3.36
CA LEU A 601 -5.09 10.11 -3.53
C LEU A 601 -5.14 10.71 -4.93
N ASN A 602 -6.22 10.46 -5.68
CA ASN A 602 -6.43 11.10 -6.98
C ASN A 602 -7.27 12.38 -6.82
N LEU A 603 -6.71 13.53 -7.17
CA LEU A 603 -7.34 14.84 -7.07
C LEU A 603 -7.64 15.39 -8.48
N PRO A 604 -8.89 15.35 -8.94
CA PRO A 604 -9.25 16.05 -10.15
C PRO A 604 -9.27 17.58 -9.95
N HIS A 605 -8.82 18.30 -10.97
CA HIS A 605 -9.06 19.74 -11.16
C HIS A 605 -8.78 20.67 -9.96
N PRO A 606 -7.66 20.51 -9.22
CA PRO A 606 -7.29 21.47 -8.18
C PRO A 606 -7.08 22.88 -8.77
N ASP A 607 -7.72 23.88 -8.15
CA ASP A 607 -7.54 25.29 -8.51
C ASP A 607 -6.21 25.80 -7.96
N ALA A 608 -5.13 25.66 -8.74
CA ALA A 608 -3.79 26.13 -8.35
C ALA A 608 -3.71 27.66 -8.11
N ALA A 609 -4.68 28.43 -8.61
CA ALA A 609 -4.75 29.88 -8.45
C ALA A 609 -5.54 30.30 -7.20
N SER A 610 -6.21 29.37 -6.51
CA SER A 610 -6.95 29.66 -5.30
C SER A 610 -6.02 30.18 -4.19
N SER A 611 -6.44 31.26 -3.54
CA SER A 611 -5.76 31.81 -2.36
C SER A 611 -6.16 31.10 -1.07
N GLY A 612 -7.15 30.20 -1.12
CA GLY A 612 -7.56 29.40 0.02
C GLY A 612 -6.60 28.23 0.29
N GLN A 613 -6.52 27.82 1.55
CA GLN A 613 -5.76 26.63 1.94
C GLN A 613 -6.60 25.37 1.77
N ALA A 614 -5.96 24.29 1.36
CA ALA A 614 -6.50 22.94 1.45
C ALA A 614 -6.29 22.40 2.89
N SER A 615 -6.92 21.28 3.23
CA SER A 615 -6.84 20.64 4.53
C SER A 615 -6.66 19.14 4.39
N LEU A 616 -5.56 18.60 4.95
CA LEU A 616 -5.30 17.17 5.03
C LEU A 616 -5.64 16.68 6.43
N GLU A 617 -6.51 15.69 6.52
CA GLU A 617 -6.85 14.94 7.73
C GLU A 617 -6.32 13.51 7.60
N VAL A 618 -5.62 13.03 8.63
CA VAL A 618 -5.15 11.65 8.77
C VAL A 618 -5.61 11.11 10.12
N ALA A 619 -6.37 10.02 10.10
CA ALA A 619 -6.81 9.29 11.28
C ALA A 619 -6.13 7.91 11.34
N LEU A 620 -5.51 7.61 12.47
CA LEU A 620 -4.78 6.36 12.73
C LEU A 620 -5.31 5.68 14.00
N GLN A 621 -5.59 4.39 13.92
CA GLN A 621 -5.98 3.57 15.06
C GLN A 621 -4.75 2.88 15.66
N GLY A 622 -4.48 3.09 16.94
CA GLY A 622 -3.39 2.41 17.63
C GLY A 622 -3.65 0.92 17.80
N VAL A 623 -2.63 0.10 17.53
CA VAL A 623 -2.66 -1.36 17.75
C VAL A 623 -1.97 -1.70 19.06
N THR A 624 -0.81 -1.11 19.32
CA THR A 624 -0.08 -1.30 20.57
C THR A 624 -0.51 -0.26 21.62
N ARG A 625 -0.02 -0.41 22.85
CA ARG A 625 -0.26 0.53 23.96
C ARG A 625 0.84 1.57 24.13
N ALA A 626 1.84 1.55 23.26
CA ALA A 626 2.94 2.48 23.27
C ALA A 626 2.46 3.88 22.81
N PRO A 627 3.24 4.93 23.10
CA PRO A 627 3.09 6.20 22.40
C PRO A 627 3.26 6.00 20.89
N HIS A 628 2.36 6.60 20.13
CA HIS A 628 2.37 6.61 18.68
C HIS A 628 2.75 8.00 18.18
N ARG A 629 3.69 8.04 17.23
CA ARG A 629 4.20 9.27 16.66
C ARG A 629 4.46 9.03 15.18
N VAL A 630 3.59 9.54 14.31
CA VAL A 630 3.63 9.27 12.87
C VAL A 630 3.71 10.58 12.10
N LYS A 631 4.86 10.84 11.45
CA LYS A 631 5.01 11.97 10.53
C LYS A 631 4.21 11.75 9.26
N VAL A 632 3.69 12.85 8.72
CA VAL A 632 2.85 12.88 7.53
C VAL A 632 3.51 13.78 6.51
N PHE A 633 3.71 13.25 5.31
CA PHE A 633 4.19 13.99 4.14
C PHE A 633 3.12 13.98 3.05
N LEU A 634 2.98 15.09 2.34
CA LEU A 634 2.17 15.21 1.14
C LEU A 634 3.08 15.65 -0.01
N ASN A 635 3.17 14.82 -1.07
CA ASN A 635 4.07 15.05 -2.20
C ASN A 635 5.50 15.39 -1.75
N GLU A 636 6.05 14.52 -0.88
CA GLU A 636 7.40 14.63 -0.28
C GLU A 636 7.60 15.80 0.71
N VAL A 637 6.62 16.67 0.90
CA VAL A 637 6.69 17.78 1.87
C VAL A 637 6.09 17.36 3.21
N GLU A 638 6.86 17.47 4.30
CA GLU A 638 6.35 17.23 5.66
C GLU A 638 5.26 18.26 5.99
N VAL A 639 4.04 17.78 6.26
CA VAL A 639 2.88 18.63 6.60
C VAL A 639 2.56 18.63 8.08
N GLY A 640 2.98 17.59 8.80
CA GLY A 640 2.78 17.49 10.24
C GLY A 640 2.93 16.08 10.76
N GLU A 641 2.32 15.82 11.91
CA GLU A 641 2.52 14.59 12.66
C GLU A 641 1.30 14.22 13.51
N VAL A 642 0.89 12.95 13.46
CA VAL A 642 -0.14 12.39 14.33
C VAL A 642 0.54 11.85 15.58
N VAL A 643 0.21 12.41 16.75
CA VAL A 643 0.72 11.96 18.06
C VAL A 643 -0.44 11.52 18.93
N PHE A 644 -0.42 10.29 19.41
CA PHE A 644 -1.47 9.72 20.24
C PHE A 644 -0.95 8.56 21.10
N GLU A 645 -1.76 8.05 22.01
CA GLU A 645 -1.31 7.08 23.02
C GLU A 645 -2.16 5.81 22.97
N GLY A 646 -1.45 4.68 22.98
CA GLY A 646 -2.00 3.35 22.90
C GLY A 646 -3.11 3.15 21.88
N GLN A 647 -4.12 2.34 22.21
CA GLN A 647 -5.15 1.93 21.27
C GLN A 647 -6.25 2.99 21.04
N SER A 648 -5.93 4.26 21.18
CA SER A 648 -6.85 5.35 20.81
C SER A 648 -6.82 5.62 19.30
N LEU A 649 -7.85 6.32 18.82
CA LEU A 649 -7.86 6.88 17.47
C LEU A 649 -7.13 8.23 17.51
N GLY A 650 -5.94 8.29 16.91
CA GLY A 650 -5.19 9.52 16.70
C GLY A 650 -5.67 10.23 15.45
N ILE A 651 -5.89 11.55 15.52
CA ILE A 651 -6.32 12.36 14.38
C ILE A 651 -5.38 13.56 14.26
N GLY A 652 -4.79 13.74 13.09
CA GLY A 652 -4.07 14.95 12.69
C GLY A 652 -4.82 15.68 11.58
N GLN A 653 -4.86 17.00 11.66
CA GLN A 653 -5.44 17.85 10.62
C GLN A 653 -4.56 19.08 10.40
N TRP A 654 -4.16 19.31 9.15
CA TRP A 654 -3.24 20.40 8.79
C TRP A 654 -3.74 21.17 7.57
N ALA A 655 -3.58 22.48 7.61
CA ALA A 655 -3.74 23.30 6.43
C ALA A 655 -2.54 23.09 5.51
N VAL A 656 -2.80 22.79 4.23
CA VAL A 656 -1.78 22.58 3.21
C VAL A 656 -1.93 23.64 2.11
N PRO A 657 -0.83 24.23 1.61
CA PRO A 657 -0.89 25.16 0.49
C PRO A 657 -1.51 24.47 -0.72
N GLN A 658 -2.49 25.10 -1.35
CA GLN A 658 -3.12 24.58 -2.57
C GLN A 658 -2.08 24.34 -3.69
N SER A 659 -1.01 25.15 -3.72
CA SER A 659 0.11 25.01 -4.66
C SER A 659 0.95 23.73 -4.46
N LEU A 660 0.76 23.01 -3.34
CA LEU A 660 1.41 21.71 -3.10
C LEU A 660 0.68 20.56 -3.82
N LEU A 661 -0.57 20.78 -4.24
CA LEU A 661 -1.41 19.76 -4.84
C LEU A 661 -1.13 19.62 -6.33
N LEU A 662 -1.14 18.38 -6.81
CA LEU A 662 -1.00 18.03 -8.21
C LEU A 662 -2.37 17.65 -8.79
N GLU A 663 -2.58 17.91 -10.08
CA GLU A 663 -3.66 17.26 -10.82
C GLU A 663 -3.39 15.75 -10.88
N GLY A 664 -4.39 14.93 -10.54
CA GLY A 664 -4.27 13.48 -10.51
C GLY A 664 -3.64 12.96 -9.22
N GLU A 665 -2.65 12.09 -9.33
CA GLU A 665 -2.08 11.37 -8.19
C GLU A 665 -1.30 12.30 -7.24
N ASN A 666 -1.67 12.26 -5.96
CA ASN A 666 -0.99 12.91 -4.85
C ASN A 666 -0.62 11.85 -3.81
N LEU A 667 0.62 11.88 -3.34
CA LEU A 667 1.17 10.87 -2.45
C LEU A 667 1.17 11.36 -1.00
N VAL A 668 0.43 10.65 -0.13
CA VAL A 668 0.52 10.81 1.32
C VAL A 668 1.44 9.73 1.88
N THR A 669 2.52 10.11 2.55
CA THR A 669 3.47 9.18 3.17
C THR A 669 3.38 9.28 4.69
N LEU A 670 3.17 8.15 5.36
CA LEU A 670 3.08 8.02 6.81
C LEU A 670 4.35 7.36 7.35
N VAL A 671 5.10 8.04 8.22
CA VAL A 671 6.38 7.55 8.74
C VAL A 671 6.30 7.40 10.26
N PRO A 672 6.29 6.17 10.81
CA PRO A 672 6.28 5.96 12.25
C PRO A 672 7.66 6.28 12.86
N GLU A 673 7.67 7.09 13.92
CA GLU A 673 8.85 7.51 14.67
C GLU A 673 8.89 6.94 16.10
N GLY A 674 7.80 6.35 16.61
CA GLY A 674 7.74 5.78 17.96
C GLY A 674 8.49 4.45 18.17
N GLY A 675 9.31 4.04 17.20
CA GLY A 675 10.13 2.83 17.25
C GLY A 675 9.36 1.54 16.96
N ALA A 676 9.96 0.39 17.29
CA ALA A 676 9.44 -0.93 16.90
C ALA A 676 8.08 -1.31 17.53
N LEU A 677 7.65 -0.59 18.56
CA LEU A 677 6.36 -0.77 19.21
C LEU A 677 5.32 0.24 18.72
N ASP A 678 5.67 1.18 17.84
CA ASP A 678 4.71 2.09 17.22
C ASP A 678 4.06 1.39 16.03
N VAL A 679 2.92 0.75 16.33
CA VAL A 679 2.11 0.03 15.34
C VAL A 679 0.72 0.63 15.36
N SER A 680 0.33 1.24 14.26
CA SER A 680 -1.01 1.79 14.07
C SER A 680 -1.59 1.35 12.71
N LEU A 681 -2.88 1.58 12.51
CA LEU A 681 -3.62 1.25 11.29
C LEU A 681 -4.22 2.54 10.73
N VAL A 682 -4.18 2.70 9.41
CA VAL A 682 -4.87 3.82 8.74
C VAL A 682 -6.37 3.62 8.88
N ASP A 683 -7.06 4.57 9.52
CA ASP A 683 -8.53 4.61 9.53
C ASP A 683 -9.05 5.45 8.37
N VAL A 684 -8.58 6.69 8.24
CA VAL A 684 -8.99 7.58 7.15
C VAL A 684 -7.86 8.51 6.73
N ILE A 685 -7.82 8.81 5.43
CA ILE A 685 -7.10 9.96 4.90
C ILE A 685 -8.09 10.78 4.09
N ARG A 686 -8.29 12.04 4.45
CA ARG A 686 -9.20 12.95 3.74
C ARG A 686 -8.46 14.23 3.36
N LEU A 687 -8.50 14.58 2.09
CA LEU A 687 -7.94 15.83 1.58
C LEU A 687 -9.08 16.69 1.02
N THR A 688 -9.30 17.83 1.66
CA THR A 688 -10.24 18.87 1.19
C THR A 688 -9.47 19.98 0.52
N TYR A 689 -9.77 20.29 -0.74
CA TYR A 689 -9.04 21.29 -1.54
C TYR A 689 -9.99 22.12 -2.40
N TRP A 690 -9.48 23.20 -2.97
CA TRP A 690 -10.24 24.02 -3.91
C TRP A 690 -10.28 23.33 -5.28
N HIS A 691 -11.46 22.89 -5.69
CA HIS A 691 -11.70 22.27 -6.99
C HIS A 691 -12.33 23.30 -7.92
N THR A 692 -11.84 23.42 -9.16
CA THR A 692 -12.46 24.32 -10.14
C THR A 692 -13.86 23.84 -10.53
N TYR A 693 -14.71 24.66 -11.13
CA TYR A 693 -15.99 24.17 -11.67
C TYR A 693 -15.82 23.42 -13.01
N GLY A 694 -14.88 22.47 -13.08
CA GLY A 694 -14.71 21.54 -14.19
C GLY A 694 -15.33 20.18 -13.87
N ALA A 695 -15.87 19.48 -14.85
CA ALA A 695 -16.47 18.15 -14.68
C ALA A 695 -15.43 17.02 -14.67
N ASP A 696 -15.58 16.10 -13.72
CA ASP A 696 -14.78 14.90 -13.55
C ASP A 696 -15.42 13.74 -14.32
N ASP A 697 -14.92 13.49 -15.54
CA ASP A 697 -15.45 12.41 -16.39
C ASP A 697 -16.97 12.56 -16.58
N ASP A 698 -17.38 13.70 -17.14
CA ASP A 698 -18.77 14.08 -17.39
C ASP A 698 -19.67 14.20 -16.15
N LEU A 699 -19.09 14.29 -14.96
CA LEU A 699 -19.78 14.37 -13.68
C LEU A 699 -19.17 15.45 -12.80
N LEU A 700 -20.00 16.29 -12.17
CA LEU A 700 -19.51 17.17 -11.10
C LEU A 700 -20.49 17.18 -9.93
N ARG A 701 -19.96 16.91 -8.73
CA ARG A 701 -20.65 17.19 -7.47
C ARG A 701 -19.99 18.39 -6.81
N PHE A 702 -20.76 19.42 -6.53
CA PHE A 702 -20.21 20.68 -6.06
C PHE A 702 -21.15 21.39 -5.10
N THR A 703 -20.63 22.36 -4.38
CA THR A 703 -21.41 23.22 -3.49
C THR A 703 -21.43 24.66 -3.99
N VAL A 704 -22.54 25.34 -3.73
CA VAL A 704 -22.70 26.77 -4.00
C VAL A 704 -23.35 27.41 -2.77
N ASP A 705 -22.62 28.30 -2.10
CA ASP A 705 -23.04 28.85 -0.79
C ASP A 705 -23.94 30.09 -0.87
N ARG A 706 -24.09 30.66 -2.08
CA ARG A 706 -24.86 31.88 -2.31
C ARG A 706 -25.55 31.84 -3.68
N PRO A 707 -26.73 32.46 -3.82
CA PRO A 707 -27.46 32.47 -5.08
C PRO A 707 -26.72 33.28 -6.14
N GLY A 708 -26.79 32.82 -7.39
CA GLY A 708 -26.22 33.50 -8.55
C GLY A 708 -25.89 32.53 -9.68
N GLN A 709 -25.33 33.09 -10.75
CA GLN A 709 -24.95 32.34 -11.95
C GLN A 709 -23.50 31.87 -11.87
N LEU A 710 -23.30 30.60 -12.22
CA LEU A 710 -22.05 29.87 -12.24
C LEU A 710 -21.80 29.34 -13.66
N LEU A 711 -20.53 29.28 -14.07
CA LEU A 711 -20.10 28.56 -15.26
C LEU A 711 -19.46 27.24 -14.84
N ILE A 712 -19.92 26.13 -15.42
CA ILE A 712 -19.33 24.80 -15.25
C ILE A 712 -18.79 24.36 -16.62
N GLU A 713 -17.60 23.77 -16.64
CA GLU A 713 -16.88 23.40 -17.85
C GLU A 713 -16.52 21.90 -17.85
N GLY A 714 -15.87 21.43 -18.92
CA GLY A 714 -15.28 20.08 -18.97
C GLY A 714 -16.21 18.95 -19.41
N PHE A 715 -17.46 19.24 -19.83
CA PHE A 715 -18.36 18.20 -20.33
C PHE A 715 -18.06 17.82 -21.78
N SER A 716 -18.14 16.53 -22.09
CA SER A 716 -17.97 15.94 -23.41
C SER A 716 -19.29 15.80 -24.19
N ASP A 717 -20.43 15.84 -23.50
CA ASP A 717 -21.79 15.76 -24.07
C ASP A 717 -22.62 17.02 -23.73
N SER A 718 -23.43 17.49 -24.67
CA SER A 718 -24.30 18.66 -24.50
C SER A 718 -25.55 18.39 -23.66
N ARG A 719 -25.89 17.12 -23.43
CA ARG A 719 -27.05 16.69 -22.63
C ARG A 719 -26.73 16.72 -21.14
N ILE A 720 -26.41 17.91 -20.65
CA ILE A 720 -26.03 18.18 -19.26
C ILE A 720 -27.31 18.43 -18.45
N ARG A 721 -27.41 17.76 -17.31
CA ARG A 721 -28.50 17.96 -16.34
C ARG A 721 -27.92 18.29 -14.98
N VAL A 722 -28.62 19.13 -14.22
CA VAL A 722 -28.21 19.48 -12.86
C VAL A 722 -29.37 19.29 -11.92
N VAL A 723 -29.10 18.59 -10.83
CA VAL A 723 -30.08 18.39 -9.76
C VAL A 723 -29.54 18.92 -8.44
N ASP A 724 -30.41 19.59 -7.70
CA ASP A 724 -30.18 20.01 -6.33
C ASP A 724 -30.46 18.84 -5.39
N ILE A 725 -29.41 18.33 -4.76
CA ILE A 725 -29.42 17.17 -3.86
C ILE A 725 -29.28 17.57 -2.39
N THR A 726 -29.45 18.85 -2.08
CA THR A 726 -29.30 19.39 -0.71
C THR A 726 -30.26 18.74 0.29
N ASP A 727 -31.51 18.52 -0.11
CA ASP A 727 -32.56 17.89 0.69
C ASP A 727 -33.12 16.69 -0.11
N PRO A 728 -32.66 15.44 0.15
CA PRO A 728 -33.02 14.29 -0.68
C PRO A 728 -34.55 14.06 -0.84
N PRO A 729 -35.38 14.24 0.20
CA PRO A 729 -36.84 14.27 0.06
C PRO A 729 -37.44 15.38 -0.83
N LYS A 730 -36.66 16.40 -1.22
CA LYS A 730 -37.09 17.58 -1.99
C LYS A 730 -36.16 17.92 -3.17
N ILE A 731 -35.55 16.91 -3.79
CA ILE A 731 -34.70 17.07 -4.98
C ILE A 731 -35.44 17.83 -6.08
N GLN A 732 -34.71 18.75 -6.72
CA GLN A 732 -35.20 19.56 -7.84
C GLN A 732 -34.18 19.54 -8.97
N GLU A 733 -34.66 19.62 -10.21
CA GLU A 733 -33.82 19.78 -11.39
C GLU A 733 -33.73 21.26 -11.76
N ILE A 734 -32.52 21.72 -12.04
CA ILE A 734 -32.21 23.10 -12.38
C ILE A 734 -31.91 23.15 -13.88
N MET A 735 -32.68 23.95 -14.62
CA MET A 735 -32.37 24.24 -16.01
C MET A 735 -31.17 25.17 -16.09
N GLY A 736 -30.12 24.70 -16.76
CA GLY A 736 -28.98 25.52 -17.16
C GLY A 736 -28.95 25.74 -18.67
N LYS A 737 -28.22 26.77 -19.10
CA LYS A 737 -27.98 27.06 -20.51
C LYS A 737 -26.67 26.41 -20.93
N VAL A 738 -26.74 25.45 -21.85
CA VAL A 738 -25.57 24.80 -22.42
C VAL A 738 -25.03 25.65 -23.57
N ASN A 739 -23.73 25.88 -23.57
CA ASN A 739 -23.02 26.53 -24.67
C ASN A 739 -21.88 25.63 -25.14
N THR A 740 -21.41 25.86 -26.37
CA THR A 740 -20.19 25.25 -26.89
C THR A 740 -18.98 26.08 -26.45
N GLY A 741 -17.96 25.45 -25.86
CA GLY A 741 -16.73 26.11 -25.43
C GLY A 741 -15.51 25.20 -25.64
N GLY A 742 -14.51 25.67 -26.39
CA GLY A 742 -13.32 24.86 -26.71
C GLY A 742 -13.67 23.56 -27.43
N SER A 743 -13.10 22.43 -26.99
CA SER A 743 -13.36 21.08 -27.50
C SER A 743 -14.51 20.35 -26.80
N GLY A 744 -15.32 21.04 -25.98
CA GLY A 744 -16.41 20.44 -25.20
C GLY A 744 -17.60 21.39 -24.98
N PHE A 745 -18.35 21.13 -23.92
CA PHE A 745 -19.56 21.87 -23.56
C PHE A 745 -19.40 22.55 -22.20
N THR A 746 -19.98 23.75 -22.09
CA THR A 746 -20.06 24.51 -20.85
C THR A 746 -21.51 24.72 -20.45
N LEU A 747 -21.76 24.82 -19.16
CA LEU A 747 -23.08 25.01 -18.58
C LEU A 747 -23.12 26.30 -17.77
N SER A 748 -23.94 27.25 -18.21
CA SER A 748 -24.32 28.39 -17.37
C SER A 748 -25.51 28.01 -16.51
N LEU A 749 -25.25 27.80 -15.22
CA LEU A 749 -26.25 27.39 -14.23
C LEU A 749 -26.56 28.56 -13.29
N THR A 750 -27.82 28.76 -12.96
CA THR A 750 -28.20 29.78 -11.97
C THR A 750 -28.86 29.12 -10.77
N VAL A 751 -28.30 29.35 -9.58
CA VAL A 751 -28.79 28.78 -8.31
C VAL A 751 -29.61 29.84 -7.57
N ASN A 752 -30.81 29.46 -7.13
CA ASN A 752 -31.74 30.34 -6.40
C ASN A 752 -31.76 29.99 -4.90
N GLY A 753 -32.10 30.98 -4.06
CA GLY A 753 -32.28 30.77 -2.63
C GLY A 753 -31.04 31.08 -1.80
N SER A 754 -31.23 31.31 -0.51
CA SER A 754 -30.15 31.53 0.45
C SER A 754 -29.76 30.21 1.11
N GLY A 755 -28.46 29.96 1.25
CA GLY A 755 -27.92 28.77 1.90
C GLY A 755 -26.93 28.02 1.01
N SER A 756 -26.31 26.99 1.56
CA SER A 756 -25.43 26.09 0.81
C SER A 756 -26.24 25.07 0.04
N HIS A 757 -26.03 25.02 -1.28
CA HIS A 757 -26.65 24.06 -2.18
C HIS A 757 -25.63 22.99 -2.57
N ALA A 758 -25.94 21.72 -2.36
CA ALA A 758 -25.20 20.60 -2.92
C ALA A 758 -25.83 20.21 -4.27
N LEU A 759 -25.06 20.32 -5.35
CA LEU A 759 -25.53 20.13 -6.72
C LEU A 759 -24.81 18.95 -7.37
N TYR A 760 -25.52 18.27 -8.26
CA TYR A 760 -25.03 17.11 -9.02
C TYR A 760 -25.29 17.37 -10.50
N ALA A 761 -24.24 17.70 -11.24
CA ALA A 761 -24.26 17.90 -12.68
C ALA A 761 -23.70 16.66 -13.40
N PHE A 762 -24.37 16.21 -14.45
CA PHE A 762 -24.02 14.97 -15.13
C PHE A 762 -24.55 14.92 -16.57
N THR A 763 -23.94 14.10 -17.42
CA THR A 763 -24.43 13.80 -18.77
C THR A 763 -25.15 12.45 -18.84
N GLU A 764 -25.79 12.16 -19.97
CA GLU A 764 -26.47 10.87 -20.22
C GLU A 764 -25.56 9.65 -20.00
N GLY A 765 -24.26 9.74 -20.32
CA GLY A 765 -23.32 8.63 -20.13
C GLY A 765 -23.04 8.28 -18.66
N ARG A 766 -23.43 9.14 -17.72
CA ARG A 766 -23.24 8.97 -16.27
C ARG A 766 -24.50 8.47 -15.55
N ILE A 767 -25.58 8.20 -16.29
CA ILE A 767 -26.80 7.61 -15.75
C ILE A 767 -26.56 6.12 -15.51
N LYS A 768 -26.82 5.66 -14.28
CA LYS A 768 -26.61 4.28 -13.83
C LYS A 768 -27.88 3.44 -13.92
N SER A 769 -27.71 2.12 -13.90
CA SER A 769 -28.78 1.15 -13.67
C SER A 769 -28.62 0.52 -12.27
N PRO A 770 -29.72 0.17 -11.58
CA PRO A 770 -29.65 -0.59 -10.33
C PRO A 770 -28.94 -1.95 -10.53
N ALA A 771 -28.37 -2.48 -9.44
CA ALA A 771 -27.59 -3.72 -9.41
C ALA A 771 -28.43 -5.00 -9.45
#